data_AF-A0A7S4NPA5-F1
#
_entry.id   AF-A0A7S4NPA5-F1
#
_cell.length_a   1.000
_cell.length_b   1.000
_cell.length_c   1.000
_cell.angle_alpha   90.00
_cell.angle_beta   90.00
_cell.angle_gamma   90.00
#
_symmetry.space_group_name_H-M   'P 1'
#
loop_
_entity.id
_entity.type
_entity.pdbx_description
1 polymer ?
#
loop_
_entity_poly.entity_id
_entity_poly.type
_entity_poly.pdbx_seq_one_letter_code
_entity_poly.pdbx_strand_id
1 'polypeptide(L)'
;TAGKLMMEMTIRPASRSDKCFLLRALEHNVDLKVGKPYSIVVDKDYHTSDLFPLEIPYNAEYACDIRFKLIDRLQNNLSDAWDTVVKANIGKRELPALEKWREEGREVAFRLTHLPPLPKGKHNMTVQVESMNVKILKPLELRVIAVAGNTVKQLELQVDERTQKLAKRESGKLDAEFTARIIFHTEDGKPLKDPNSEIPDVKLCMFGSRRKEEVATTFGKFDGKQLECKFFLDKVGWMDVKAEFKDSRPCNSSTEQHQSNKLKLKVEPGPVASFSITEIKLVGGDRSNEFTFNAQAVDGNGNLTSFHDGADWKMTITLSVLEEEYFAIEADPIQLSSSSSRLRSRFKLIPVGEPEGGHPLLCNVNFNAESNFDLAMTTCGKPVNLYFNDTATDSDMPDVDAGVAQEEEEARNREKEISESENEIASCKHKIAGCLQKMPLNSFLSNRIQEFSRKLNNMEDVNQRVSLCEEWISVAQGCMQHNEEETSRINRTVFPSCKHEANVPRESSSNCLGCVASLFLIDDRRALELQTAMSTAFGFELSTLVFASRSRMNDFLDKVARRPNDVTMRALCLEGLNEEGLEAQEVPGALGRASKFVRPTAEVAGLSSLARRFFDRLVVFDEQEKASSYRAARGELAVGLDAPNDVLTWDGTRIIGRRVDDTTRNVLGVANDWRSRTQQALKHEYKAAESMENLLQEIKGHCTKIVQEEKKIRDLKSLQNLSTSISVGDENGCKNTPKRDARHMVEEDAETPQSKRPKSSLSFPSANH
;
A
#
# COMPACT_ATOMS: atom_id res chain seq x y z
N THR A 1 -37.52 -32.75 -15.10
CA THR A 1 -36.47 -33.58 -14.47
C THR A 1 -37.15 -34.69 -13.69
N ALA A 2 -36.79 -35.95 -13.94
CA ALA A 2 -37.34 -37.07 -13.19
C ALA A 2 -36.60 -37.18 -11.84
N GLY A 3 -37.34 -37.15 -10.73
CA GLY A 3 -36.81 -37.40 -9.39
C GLY A 3 -37.24 -38.79 -8.92
N LYS A 4 -36.33 -39.50 -8.25
CA LYS A 4 -36.66 -40.76 -7.56
C LYS A 4 -36.91 -40.46 -6.07
N LEU A 5 -38.04 -40.94 -5.55
CA LEU A 5 -38.33 -40.93 -4.12
C LEU A 5 -38.14 -42.36 -3.59
N MET A 6 -37.30 -42.55 -2.56
CA MET A 6 -37.22 -43.81 -1.82
C MET A 6 -37.76 -43.60 -0.41
N MET A 7 -38.63 -44.52 0.03
CA MET A 7 -39.10 -44.57 1.41
C MET A 7 -38.59 -45.87 2.04
N GLU A 8 -37.80 -45.76 3.09
CA GLU A 8 -37.28 -46.89 3.84
C GLU A 8 -38.01 -46.99 5.19
N MET A 9 -38.61 -48.14 5.48
CA MET A 9 -39.40 -48.34 6.70
C MET A 9 -38.84 -49.54 7.48
N THR A 10 -38.40 -49.30 8.71
CA THR A 10 -37.86 -50.35 9.60
C THR A 10 -38.91 -50.75 10.63
N ILE A 11 -39.39 -52.00 10.59
CA ILE A 11 -40.30 -52.54 11.61
C ILE A 11 -39.49 -53.38 12.60
N ARG A 12 -39.56 -53.06 13.90
CA ARG A 12 -38.99 -53.89 14.97
C ARG A 12 -40.06 -54.77 15.60
N PRO A 13 -39.88 -56.10 15.67
CA PRO A 13 -40.85 -56.98 16.33
C PRO A 13 -40.79 -56.82 17.85
N ALA A 14 -41.95 -56.89 18.51
CA ALA A 14 -42.09 -56.73 19.95
C ALA A 14 -41.70 -57.99 20.78
N SER A 15 -41.41 -59.13 20.14
CA SER A 15 -40.94 -60.34 20.83
C SER A 15 -39.79 -61.00 20.08
N ARG A 16 -38.91 -61.67 20.84
CA ARG A 16 -37.65 -62.32 20.42
C ARG A 16 -37.88 -63.39 19.33
N SER A 17 -38.05 -62.97 18.09
CA SER A 17 -37.91 -63.84 16.92
C SER A 17 -36.91 -63.21 15.94
N ASP A 18 -35.88 -63.97 15.58
CA ASP A 18 -34.80 -63.58 14.65
C ASP A 18 -35.26 -63.60 13.19
N LYS A 19 -36.40 -62.97 12.88
CA LYS A 19 -36.89 -62.83 11.51
C LYS A 19 -36.88 -61.37 11.09
N CYS A 20 -35.88 -61.01 10.29
CA CYS A 20 -35.87 -59.77 9.51
C CYS A 20 -36.84 -59.90 8.32
N PHE A 21 -37.78 -58.96 8.20
CA PHE A 21 -38.57 -58.76 6.98
C PHE A 21 -37.96 -57.61 6.20
N LEU A 22 -37.56 -57.85 4.95
CA LEU A 22 -37.01 -56.85 4.04
C LEU A 22 -38.11 -56.47 3.04
N LEU A 23 -38.75 -55.32 3.24
CA LEU A 23 -39.69 -54.77 2.26
C LEU A 23 -38.87 -54.09 1.16
N ARG A 24 -38.97 -54.59 -0.09
CA ARG A 24 -38.35 -53.95 -1.26
C ARG A 24 -38.99 -52.59 -1.50
N ALA A 25 -38.16 -51.55 -1.65
CA ALA A 25 -38.59 -50.23 -2.08
C ALA A 25 -39.28 -50.32 -3.45
N LEU A 26 -40.49 -49.78 -3.56
CA LEU A 26 -41.17 -49.54 -4.83
C LEU A 26 -40.58 -48.26 -5.43
N GLU A 27 -39.80 -48.40 -6.51
CA GLU A 27 -39.34 -47.23 -7.28
C GLU A 27 -40.53 -46.65 -8.07
N HIS A 28 -40.97 -45.44 -7.72
CA HIS A 28 -41.89 -44.66 -8.54
C HIS A 28 -41.13 -43.55 -9.27
N ASN A 29 -41.22 -43.58 -10.60
CA ASN A 29 -40.79 -42.47 -11.44
C ASN A 29 -41.84 -41.37 -11.36
N VAL A 30 -41.49 -40.24 -10.75
CA VAL A 30 -42.37 -39.07 -10.68
C VAL A 30 -42.01 -38.13 -11.82
N ASP A 31 -42.92 -37.99 -12.79
CA ASP A 31 -42.82 -36.97 -13.83
C ASP A 31 -43.26 -35.61 -13.25
N LEU A 32 -42.29 -34.82 -12.82
CA LEU A 32 -42.51 -33.45 -12.37
C LEU A 32 -42.81 -32.56 -13.59
N LYS A 33 -44.09 -32.16 -13.75
CA LYS A 33 -44.48 -31.12 -14.71
C LYS A 33 -43.95 -29.77 -14.25
N VAL A 34 -43.40 -28.99 -15.18
CA VAL A 34 -42.98 -27.60 -14.94
C VAL A 34 -44.19 -26.80 -14.43
N GLY A 35 -44.02 -26.09 -13.31
CA GLY A 35 -45.05 -25.24 -12.72
C GLY A 35 -45.50 -24.10 -13.64
N LYS A 36 -46.62 -23.46 -13.31
CA LYS A 36 -47.10 -22.25 -14.01
C LYS A 36 -46.53 -20.98 -13.35
N PRO A 37 -46.10 -19.98 -14.13
CA PRO A 37 -45.58 -18.73 -13.58
C PRO A 37 -46.70 -17.98 -12.86
N TYR A 38 -46.35 -17.42 -11.72
CA TYR A 38 -47.26 -16.70 -10.82
C TYR A 38 -46.87 -15.22 -10.63
N SER A 39 -45.57 -14.91 -10.58
CA SER A 39 -45.09 -13.54 -10.43
C SER A 39 -43.68 -13.33 -10.98
N ILE A 40 -43.36 -12.08 -11.31
CA ILE A 40 -41.99 -11.62 -11.56
C ILE A 40 -41.45 -11.02 -10.25
N VAL A 41 -40.25 -11.41 -9.85
CA VAL A 41 -39.58 -10.88 -8.66
C VAL A 41 -38.16 -10.43 -8.98
N VAL A 42 -37.61 -9.49 -8.20
CA VAL A 42 -36.19 -9.14 -8.25
C VAL A 42 -35.39 -10.29 -7.64
N ASP A 43 -34.27 -10.66 -8.28
CA ASP A 43 -33.38 -11.69 -7.78
C ASP A 43 -32.62 -11.21 -6.53
N LYS A 44 -33.15 -11.59 -5.36
CA LYS A 44 -32.56 -11.25 -4.06
C LYS A 44 -31.27 -12.02 -3.75
N ASP A 45 -30.93 -13.07 -4.51
CA ASP A 45 -29.66 -13.78 -4.34
C ASP A 45 -28.48 -12.98 -4.92
N TYR A 46 -28.75 -11.97 -5.75
CA TYR A 46 -27.75 -11.11 -6.37
C TYR A 46 -27.75 -9.69 -5.79
N HIS A 47 -28.89 -9.23 -5.28
CA HIS A 47 -29.06 -7.87 -4.76
C HIS A 47 -29.30 -7.91 -3.25
N THR A 48 -28.50 -7.18 -2.47
CA THR A 48 -28.77 -6.95 -1.05
C THR A 48 -30.15 -6.33 -0.89
N SER A 49 -30.91 -6.72 0.14
CA SER A 49 -32.26 -6.21 0.40
C SER A 49 -32.31 -4.68 0.35
N ASP A 50 -33.35 -4.16 -0.31
CA ASP A 50 -33.65 -2.73 -0.59
C ASP A 50 -32.98 -2.07 -1.81
N LEU A 51 -32.81 -2.81 -2.92
CA LEU A 51 -32.38 -2.22 -4.21
C LEU A 51 -33.28 -1.07 -4.72
N PHE A 52 -34.58 -1.09 -4.38
CA PHE A 52 -35.55 -0.11 -4.84
C PHE A 52 -36.15 0.69 -3.67
N PRO A 53 -36.32 2.02 -3.78
CA PRO A 53 -36.17 2.83 -5.00
C PRO A 53 -34.71 2.99 -5.45
N LEU A 54 -34.45 2.77 -6.75
CA LEU A 54 -33.12 2.87 -7.34
C LEU A 54 -32.79 4.33 -7.63
N GLU A 55 -31.74 4.87 -7.03
CA GLU A 55 -31.27 6.23 -7.30
C GLU A 55 -30.25 6.26 -8.44
N ILE A 56 -30.49 7.09 -9.46
CA ILE A 56 -29.63 7.23 -10.64
C ILE A 56 -29.35 8.72 -10.95
N PRO A 57 -28.26 9.05 -11.64
CA PRO A 57 -28.05 10.41 -12.15
C PRO A 57 -29.12 10.82 -13.18
N TYR A 58 -29.62 12.05 -13.12
CA TYR A 58 -30.52 12.57 -14.14
C TYR A 58 -29.77 12.86 -15.46
N ASN A 59 -30.47 12.73 -16.58
CA ASN A 59 -29.99 12.99 -17.96
C ASN A 59 -28.75 12.20 -18.41
N ALA A 60 -28.32 11.18 -17.65
CA ALA A 60 -27.25 10.28 -18.02
C ALA A 60 -27.79 8.85 -18.23
N GLU A 61 -27.17 8.10 -19.12
CA GLU A 61 -27.39 6.67 -19.23
C GLU A 61 -26.75 5.98 -18.02
N TYR A 62 -27.48 5.05 -17.40
CA TYR A 62 -27.05 4.40 -16.15
C TYR A 62 -26.85 2.91 -16.38
N ALA A 63 -25.60 2.47 -16.36
CA ALA A 63 -25.26 1.05 -16.36
C ALA A 63 -25.68 0.40 -15.03
N CYS A 64 -26.37 -0.73 -15.10
CA CYS A 64 -26.86 -1.49 -13.95
C CYS A 64 -26.82 -3.00 -14.23
N ASP A 65 -27.03 -3.83 -13.22
CA ASP A 65 -27.13 -5.29 -13.40
C ASP A 65 -28.30 -5.82 -12.58
N ILE A 66 -29.52 -5.44 -12.98
CA ILE A 66 -30.73 -5.80 -12.25
C ILE A 66 -31.26 -7.11 -12.82
N ARG A 67 -31.45 -8.10 -11.95
CA ARG A 67 -31.86 -9.45 -12.35
C ARG A 67 -33.27 -9.74 -11.85
N PHE A 68 -34.07 -10.39 -12.69
CA PHE A 68 -35.45 -10.73 -12.43
C PHE A 68 -35.67 -12.23 -12.61
N LYS A 69 -36.48 -12.84 -11.73
CA LYS A 69 -36.86 -14.25 -11.82
C LYS A 69 -38.37 -14.36 -12.07
N LEU A 70 -38.75 -15.27 -12.96
CA LEU A 70 -40.11 -15.77 -13.06
C LEU A 70 -40.28 -16.89 -12.04
N ILE A 71 -41.24 -16.75 -11.13
CA ILE A 71 -41.46 -17.74 -10.06
C ILE A 71 -42.88 -18.30 -10.10
N ASP A 72 -43.05 -19.53 -9.58
CA ASP A 72 -44.37 -20.10 -9.31
C ASP A 72 -44.90 -19.70 -7.91
N ARG A 73 -46.08 -20.23 -7.54
CA ARG A 73 -46.69 -19.98 -6.22
C ARG A 73 -45.86 -20.49 -5.04
N LEU A 74 -44.96 -21.44 -5.28
CA LEU A 74 -44.07 -22.05 -4.29
C LEU A 74 -42.68 -21.39 -4.30
N GLN A 75 -42.51 -20.28 -5.01
CA GLN A 75 -41.24 -19.55 -5.16
C GLN A 75 -40.17 -20.30 -5.96
N ASN A 76 -40.53 -21.36 -6.68
CA ASN A 76 -39.56 -22.05 -7.56
C ASN A 76 -39.26 -21.18 -8.77
N ASN A 77 -37.99 -21.11 -9.17
CA ASN A 77 -37.56 -20.38 -10.35
C ASN A 77 -37.94 -21.14 -11.63
N LEU A 78 -38.74 -20.49 -12.47
CA LEU A 78 -39.25 -20.98 -13.75
C LEU A 78 -38.57 -20.30 -14.96
N SER A 79 -37.60 -19.42 -14.73
CA SER A 79 -36.99 -18.57 -15.78
C SER A 79 -36.29 -19.38 -16.88
N ASP A 80 -35.75 -20.54 -16.54
CA ASP A 80 -35.11 -21.45 -17.51
C ASP A 80 -36.15 -22.19 -18.37
N ALA A 81 -37.19 -22.72 -17.72
CA ALA A 81 -38.15 -23.63 -18.32
C ALA A 81 -39.23 -22.96 -19.19
N TRP A 82 -39.37 -21.63 -19.09
CA TRP A 82 -40.37 -20.87 -19.84
C TRP A 82 -39.74 -20.01 -20.93
N ASP A 83 -40.12 -20.23 -22.19
CA ASP A 83 -39.69 -19.44 -23.34
C ASP A 83 -40.59 -18.20 -23.50
N THR A 84 -40.43 -17.24 -22.59
CA THR A 84 -41.22 -16.01 -22.54
C THR A 84 -40.32 -14.78 -22.62
N VAL A 85 -40.74 -13.78 -23.38
CA VAL A 85 -40.06 -12.47 -23.43
C VAL A 85 -40.49 -11.65 -22.21
N VAL A 86 -39.53 -11.16 -21.43
CA VAL A 86 -39.77 -10.24 -20.31
C VAL A 86 -39.27 -8.85 -20.72
N LYS A 87 -40.13 -7.84 -20.60
CA LYS A 87 -39.82 -6.44 -20.96
C LYS A 87 -39.89 -5.55 -19.74
N ALA A 88 -39.04 -4.54 -19.71
CA ALA A 88 -39.09 -3.45 -18.75
C ALA A 88 -39.48 -2.14 -19.46
N ASN A 89 -40.31 -1.31 -18.83
CA ASN A 89 -40.73 -0.02 -19.34
C ASN A 89 -40.58 1.05 -18.27
N ILE A 90 -40.28 2.29 -18.65
CA ILE A 90 -40.29 3.43 -17.73
C ILE A 90 -41.24 4.50 -18.28
N GLY A 91 -42.37 4.71 -17.59
CA GLY A 91 -43.46 5.53 -18.10
C GLY A 91 -43.98 5.02 -19.45
N LYS A 92 -43.88 5.85 -20.51
CA LYS A 92 -44.27 5.49 -21.89
C LYS A 92 -43.10 5.00 -22.77
N ARG A 93 -41.87 4.96 -22.23
CA ARG A 93 -40.69 4.52 -22.98
C ARG A 93 -40.51 3.02 -22.80
N GLU A 94 -40.47 2.29 -23.91
CA GLU A 94 -40.11 0.87 -23.92
C GLU A 94 -38.58 0.72 -23.84
N LEU A 95 -38.10 -0.13 -22.93
CA LEU A 95 -36.69 -0.51 -22.86
C LEU A 95 -36.44 -1.75 -23.74
N PRO A 96 -35.17 -2.04 -24.10
CA PRO A 96 -34.81 -3.31 -24.71
C PRO A 96 -35.33 -4.51 -23.89
N ALA A 97 -35.66 -5.60 -24.57
CA ALA A 97 -36.09 -6.83 -23.91
C ALA A 97 -34.98 -7.36 -22.99
N LEU A 98 -35.37 -7.88 -21.82
CA LEU A 98 -34.42 -8.40 -20.84
C LEU A 98 -33.79 -9.70 -21.35
N GLU A 99 -32.47 -9.80 -21.25
CA GLU A 99 -31.74 -10.97 -21.73
C GLU A 99 -31.77 -12.11 -20.71
N LYS A 100 -31.96 -13.36 -21.15
CA LYS A 100 -31.77 -14.51 -20.28
C LYS A 100 -30.28 -14.69 -19.98
N TRP A 101 -29.95 -14.67 -18.70
CA TRP A 101 -28.60 -14.81 -18.18
C TRP A 101 -28.49 -16.08 -17.33
N ARG A 102 -27.45 -16.88 -17.60
CA ARG A 102 -27.08 -18.06 -16.80
C ARG A 102 -25.63 -17.89 -16.38
N GLU A 103 -25.41 -17.77 -15.07
CA GLU A 103 -24.09 -17.75 -14.46
C GLU A 103 -23.72 -19.17 -14.01
N GLU A 104 -22.45 -19.53 -14.10
CA GLU A 104 -21.97 -20.87 -13.73
C GLU A 104 -22.26 -21.13 -12.23
N GLY A 105 -22.94 -22.26 -11.94
CA GLY A 105 -23.38 -22.60 -10.58
C GLY A 105 -24.63 -21.86 -10.08
N ARG A 106 -25.33 -21.06 -10.90
CA ARG A 106 -26.57 -20.34 -10.50
C ARG A 106 -27.76 -20.63 -11.40
N GLU A 107 -28.95 -20.33 -10.88
CA GLU A 107 -30.20 -20.42 -11.63
C GLU A 107 -30.33 -19.31 -12.67
N VAL A 108 -31.10 -19.56 -13.74
CA VAL A 108 -31.33 -18.59 -14.82
C VAL A 108 -32.17 -17.40 -14.34
N ALA A 109 -31.84 -16.19 -14.81
CA ALA A 109 -32.57 -14.96 -14.55
C ALA A 109 -32.64 -14.07 -15.80
N PHE A 110 -33.54 -13.09 -15.82
CA PHE A 110 -33.63 -12.05 -16.85
C PHE A 110 -32.87 -10.80 -16.40
N ARG A 111 -31.93 -10.32 -17.20
CA ARG A 111 -30.99 -9.25 -16.84
C ARG A 111 -31.32 -7.94 -17.53
N LEU A 112 -31.31 -6.85 -16.76
CA LEU A 112 -31.32 -5.47 -17.23
C LEU A 112 -29.94 -4.86 -17.03
N THR A 113 -29.34 -4.40 -18.11
CA THR A 113 -27.95 -3.90 -18.12
C THR A 113 -27.84 -2.38 -18.11
N HIS A 114 -28.85 -1.67 -18.60
CA HIS A 114 -28.80 -0.21 -18.74
C HIS A 114 -30.17 0.44 -18.56
N LEU A 115 -30.18 1.63 -17.99
CA LEU A 115 -31.33 2.54 -17.93
C LEU A 115 -31.05 3.78 -18.79
N PRO A 116 -32.02 4.25 -19.59
CA PRO A 116 -31.85 5.39 -20.47
C PRO A 116 -31.78 6.70 -19.66
N PRO A 117 -31.31 7.81 -20.27
CA PRO A 117 -31.35 9.13 -19.65
C PRO A 117 -32.76 9.55 -19.19
N LEU A 118 -32.90 9.74 -17.86
CA LEU A 118 -34.15 10.16 -17.22
C LEU A 118 -34.05 11.61 -16.70
N PRO A 119 -35.08 12.45 -16.88
CA PRO A 119 -35.09 13.80 -16.31
C PRO A 119 -35.20 13.73 -14.78
N LYS A 120 -34.76 14.79 -14.08
CA LYS A 120 -34.81 14.88 -12.61
C LYS A 120 -36.21 14.59 -12.07
N GLY A 121 -36.32 13.67 -11.10
CA GLY A 121 -37.60 13.31 -10.49
C GLY A 121 -37.78 11.82 -10.25
N LYS A 122 -39.00 11.41 -9.88
CA LYS A 122 -39.36 10.00 -9.62
C LYS A 122 -40.05 9.40 -10.85
N HIS A 123 -39.61 8.21 -11.24
CA HIS A 123 -40.09 7.46 -12.40
C HIS A 123 -40.57 6.08 -11.99
N ASN A 124 -41.72 5.65 -12.52
CA ASN A 124 -42.21 4.29 -12.31
C ASN A 124 -41.70 3.38 -13.43
N MET A 125 -41.07 2.28 -13.03
CA MET A 125 -40.60 1.23 -13.92
C MET A 125 -41.52 0.02 -13.79
N THR A 126 -41.98 -0.54 -14.90
CA THR A 126 -42.83 -1.73 -14.93
C THR A 126 -42.13 -2.87 -15.67
N VAL A 127 -42.09 -4.05 -15.07
CA VAL A 127 -41.54 -5.27 -15.67
C VAL A 127 -42.68 -6.25 -15.92
N GLN A 128 -42.84 -6.70 -17.16
CA GLN A 128 -43.98 -7.51 -17.59
C GLN A 128 -43.58 -8.59 -18.60
N VAL A 129 -44.37 -9.66 -18.68
CA VAL A 129 -44.18 -10.74 -19.65
C VAL A 129 -44.99 -10.46 -20.92
N GLU A 130 -44.33 -10.55 -22.07
CA GLU A 130 -44.93 -10.45 -23.39
C GLU A 130 -45.17 -11.88 -23.93
N SER A 131 -46.31 -12.49 -23.59
CA SER A 131 -46.70 -13.80 -24.13
C SER A 131 -48.20 -13.91 -24.35
N MET A 132 -48.60 -14.44 -25.52
CA MET A 132 -50.01 -14.70 -25.87
C MET A 132 -50.66 -15.82 -25.04
N ASN A 133 -49.85 -16.70 -24.40
CA ASN A 133 -50.33 -17.88 -23.68
C ASN A 133 -50.40 -17.70 -22.15
N VAL A 134 -49.90 -16.58 -21.61
CA VAL A 134 -49.88 -16.30 -20.16
C VAL A 134 -50.73 -15.07 -19.89
N LYS A 135 -52.07 -15.25 -19.94
CA LYS A 135 -53.00 -14.12 -19.94
C LYS A 135 -53.10 -13.31 -18.62
N ILE A 136 -52.41 -13.68 -17.53
CA ILE A 136 -52.59 -13.01 -16.23
C ILE A 136 -51.33 -13.12 -15.33
N LEU A 137 -50.21 -12.52 -15.71
CA LEU A 137 -49.14 -12.18 -14.76
C LEU A 137 -49.24 -10.70 -14.42
N LYS A 138 -49.33 -10.36 -13.14
CA LYS A 138 -49.29 -8.95 -12.71
C LYS A 138 -47.91 -8.37 -13.02
N PRO A 139 -47.81 -7.19 -13.65
CA PRO A 139 -46.54 -6.49 -13.81
C PRO A 139 -45.89 -6.22 -12.45
N LEU A 140 -44.57 -6.30 -12.39
CA LEU A 140 -43.79 -5.86 -11.25
C LEU A 140 -43.54 -4.36 -11.38
N GLU A 141 -44.00 -3.59 -10.40
CA GLU A 141 -43.80 -2.13 -10.36
C GLU A 141 -42.65 -1.76 -9.42
N LEU A 142 -41.73 -0.94 -9.93
CA LEU A 142 -40.51 -0.50 -9.25
C LEU A 142 -40.37 1.01 -9.39
N ARG A 143 -39.58 1.64 -8.52
CA ARG A 143 -39.35 3.09 -8.55
C ARG A 143 -37.89 3.42 -8.83
N VAL A 144 -37.66 4.31 -9.79
CA VAL A 144 -36.34 4.86 -10.11
C VAL A 144 -36.37 6.37 -9.80
N ILE A 145 -35.40 6.88 -9.07
CA ILE A 145 -35.30 8.29 -8.68
C ILE A 145 -34.08 8.89 -9.37
N ALA A 146 -34.31 9.82 -10.29
CA ALA A 146 -33.26 10.56 -10.97
C ALA A 146 -32.84 11.78 -10.14
N VAL A 147 -31.63 11.73 -9.57
CA VAL A 147 -31.01 12.75 -8.70
C VAL A 147 -29.77 13.35 -9.35
N ALA A 148 -29.18 14.40 -8.75
CA ALA A 148 -27.91 14.93 -9.24
C ALA A 148 -26.82 13.87 -9.13
N GLY A 149 -26.06 13.67 -10.22
CA GLY A 149 -25.02 12.66 -10.33
C GLY A 149 -23.71 13.05 -9.65
N ASN A 150 -23.63 14.25 -9.06
CA ASN A 150 -22.42 14.78 -8.43
C ASN A 150 -21.23 14.77 -9.40
N THR A 151 -21.49 15.18 -10.63
CA THR A 151 -20.52 15.22 -11.73
C THR A 151 -19.69 16.51 -11.66
N VAL A 152 -18.41 16.45 -12.05
CA VAL A 152 -17.55 17.64 -12.12
C VAL A 152 -17.90 18.43 -13.38
N LYS A 153 -18.15 19.73 -13.26
CA LYS A 153 -18.35 20.62 -14.41
C LYS A 153 -17.09 21.39 -14.77
N GLN A 154 -16.34 21.81 -13.76
CA GLN A 154 -15.17 22.63 -13.93
C GLN A 154 -14.09 22.23 -12.92
N LEU A 155 -12.84 22.30 -13.38
CA LEU A 155 -11.66 22.08 -12.57
C LEU A 155 -10.88 23.39 -12.46
N GLU A 156 -10.34 23.69 -11.28
CA GLU A 156 -9.53 24.87 -11.05
C GLU A 156 -8.23 24.49 -10.36
N LEU A 157 -7.11 25.05 -10.83
CA LEU A 157 -5.79 24.87 -10.24
C LEU A 157 -5.36 26.18 -9.59
N GLN A 158 -5.15 26.15 -8.27
CA GLN A 158 -4.59 27.25 -7.50
C GLN A 158 -3.21 26.83 -6.97
N VAL A 159 -2.25 27.75 -6.98
CA VAL A 159 -0.89 27.53 -6.47
C VAL A 159 -0.60 28.65 -5.49
N ASP A 160 0.00 28.31 -4.36
CA ASP A 160 0.27 29.28 -3.28
C ASP A 160 1.23 30.38 -3.74
N GLU A 161 2.34 29.98 -4.38
CA GLU A 161 3.34 30.89 -4.93
C GLU A 161 3.60 30.58 -6.40
N ARG A 162 3.55 31.61 -7.26
CA ARG A 162 3.75 31.45 -8.72
C ARG A 162 5.21 31.45 -9.14
N THR A 163 6.11 31.85 -8.25
CA THR A 163 7.55 31.93 -8.50
C THR A 163 8.27 31.13 -7.44
N GLN A 164 9.13 30.19 -7.85
CA GLN A 164 9.97 29.41 -6.96
C GLN A 164 11.39 29.34 -7.50
N LYS A 165 12.36 29.12 -6.62
CA LYS A 165 13.77 28.92 -6.99
C LYS A 165 14.12 27.44 -6.96
N LEU A 166 15.09 27.03 -7.76
CA LEU A 166 15.65 25.68 -7.65
C LEU A 166 16.33 25.51 -6.28
N ALA A 167 15.98 24.46 -5.56
CA ALA A 167 16.57 24.13 -4.27
C ALA A 167 17.02 22.66 -4.25
N LYS A 168 18.08 22.37 -3.50
CA LYS A 168 18.62 21.01 -3.38
C LYS A 168 17.73 20.20 -2.44
N ARG A 169 17.16 19.11 -2.93
CA ARG A 169 16.40 18.15 -2.11
C ARG A 169 17.35 17.16 -1.41
N GLU A 170 16.83 16.41 -0.44
CA GLU A 170 17.54 15.29 0.20
C GLU A 170 18.05 14.27 -0.81
N SER A 171 17.35 14.12 -1.95
CA SER A 171 17.76 13.27 -3.08
C SER A 171 18.97 13.78 -3.86
N GLY A 172 19.46 15.00 -3.57
CA GLY A 172 20.53 15.67 -4.28
C GLY A 172 20.14 16.37 -5.58
N LYS A 173 18.90 16.19 -6.07
CA LYS A 173 18.37 16.90 -7.25
C LYS A 173 18.00 18.35 -6.93
N LEU A 174 18.19 19.24 -7.90
CA LEU A 174 17.83 20.66 -7.86
C LEU A 174 16.48 20.87 -8.53
N ASP A 175 15.43 20.99 -7.72
CA ASP A 175 14.06 21.15 -8.21
C ASP A 175 13.37 22.30 -7.45
N ALA A 176 12.42 22.98 -8.09
CA ALA A 176 11.56 23.97 -7.47
C ALA A 176 10.25 23.33 -7.00
N GLU A 177 9.96 23.41 -5.69
CA GLU A 177 8.76 22.85 -5.07
C GLU A 177 7.59 23.83 -5.14
N PHE A 178 6.48 23.41 -5.74
CA PHE A 178 5.23 24.15 -5.75
C PHE A 178 4.17 23.42 -4.93
N THR A 179 3.47 24.15 -4.06
CA THR A 179 2.29 23.65 -3.36
C THR A 179 1.03 24.20 -4.03
N ALA A 180 0.07 23.31 -4.28
CA ALA A 180 -1.11 23.62 -5.08
C ALA A 180 -2.37 22.94 -4.55
N ARG A 181 -3.52 23.51 -4.92
CA ARG A 181 -4.85 23.00 -4.62
C ARG A 181 -5.66 22.89 -5.89
N ILE A 182 -6.25 21.73 -6.09
CA ILE A 182 -7.11 21.43 -7.25
C ILE A 182 -8.54 21.43 -6.76
N ILE A 183 -9.34 22.38 -7.21
CA ILE A 183 -10.73 22.58 -6.78
C ILE A 183 -11.67 21.97 -7.80
N PHE A 184 -12.60 21.14 -7.31
CA PHE A 184 -13.61 20.45 -8.09
C PHE A 184 -14.95 21.18 -7.97
N HIS A 185 -15.38 21.80 -9.06
CA HIS A 185 -16.69 22.44 -9.13
C HIS A 185 -17.70 21.45 -9.70
N THR A 186 -18.52 20.88 -8.81
CA THR A 186 -19.57 19.92 -9.17
C THR A 186 -20.84 20.60 -9.66
N GLU A 187 -21.67 19.86 -10.39
CA GLU A 187 -22.93 20.38 -10.93
C GLU A 187 -23.92 20.91 -9.88
N ASP A 188 -23.87 20.36 -8.66
CA ASP A 188 -24.77 20.66 -7.55
C ASP A 188 -24.09 21.48 -6.45
N GLY A 189 -22.83 21.89 -6.65
CA GLY A 189 -22.03 22.64 -5.69
C GLY A 189 -21.67 21.86 -4.42
N LYS A 190 -21.97 20.56 -4.37
CA LYS A 190 -21.64 19.69 -3.24
C LYS A 190 -20.24 19.09 -3.41
N PRO A 191 -19.60 18.65 -2.31
CA PRO A 191 -18.35 17.91 -2.43
C PRO A 191 -18.49 16.74 -3.39
N LEU A 192 -17.47 16.50 -4.21
CA LEU A 192 -17.30 15.30 -4.99
C LEU A 192 -17.25 14.11 -4.03
N LYS A 193 -18.21 13.21 -4.16
CA LYS A 193 -18.31 11.97 -3.42
C LYS A 193 -17.74 10.86 -4.30
N ASP A 194 -16.56 10.40 -3.97
CA ASP A 194 -16.03 9.15 -4.51
C ASP A 194 -16.26 8.04 -3.48
N PRO A 195 -17.07 7.01 -3.80
CA PRO A 195 -17.26 5.86 -2.92
C PRO A 195 -16.04 4.93 -2.87
N ASN A 196 -15.11 5.03 -3.82
CA ASN A 196 -14.10 3.99 -4.07
C ASN A 196 -12.64 4.46 -3.93
N SER A 197 -12.37 5.76 -3.79
CA SER A 197 -11.00 6.27 -3.58
C SER A 197 -10.96 7.42 -2.58
N GLU A 198 -9.89 7.46 -1.76
CA GLU A 198 -9.60 8.63 -0.91
C GLU A 198 -9.06 9.82 -1.73
N ILE A 199 -8.57 9.59 -2.97
CA ILE A 199 -7.96 10.61 -3.82
C ILE A 199 -8.42 10.42 -5.29
N PRO A 200 -9.04 11.44 -5.92
CA PRO A 200 -9.50 11.37 -7.31
C PRO A 200 -8.33 11.27 -8.31
N ASP A 201 -8.55 10.58 -9.44
CA ASP A 201 -7.55 10.41 -10.52
C ASP A 201 -7.30 11.74 -11.26
N VAL A 202 -6.32 12.48 -10.76
CA VAL A 202 -5.90 13.78 -11.27
C VAL A 202 -4.45 13.73 -11.70
N LYS A 203 -4.14 14.43 -12.79
CA LYS A 203 -2.78 14.60 -13.30
C LYS A 203 -2.44 16.06 -13.47
N LEU A 204 -1.24 16.45 -13.08
CA LEU A 204 -0.67 17.74 -13.45
C LEU A 204 0.17 17.58 -14.70
N CYS A 205 -0.11 18.41 -15.70
CA CYS A 205 0.58 18.38 -16.98
C CYS A 205 1.18 19.74 -17.27
N MET A 206 2.47 19.73 -17.63
CA MET A 206 3.18 20.87 -18.18
C MET A 206 3.05 20.85 -19.70
N PHE A 207 2.79 22.03 -20.28
CA PHE A 207 2.67 22.20 -21.71
C PHE A 207 3.86 23.00 -22.24
N GLY A 208 4.83 22.29 -22.82
CA GLY A 208 5.88 22.90 -23.62
C GLY A 208 5.39 23.22 -25.04
N SER A 209 6.23 23.91 -25.82
CA SER A 209 5.91 24.32 -27.19
C SER A 209 5.71 23.17 -28.19
N ARG A 210 6.05 21.91 -27.84
CA ARG A 210 5.90 20.74 -28.73
C ARG A 210 5.42 19.44 -28.07
N ARG A 211 5.43 19.29 -26.74
CA ARG A 211 4.97 18.06 -26.05
C ARG A 211 4.34 18.38 -24.70
N LYS A 212 3.36 17.54 -24.33
CA LYS A 212 2.74 17.47 -23.01
C LYS A 212 3.62 16.56 -22.15
N GLU A 213 4.07 17.07 -21.01
CA GLU A 213 4.90 16.34 -20.05
C GLU A 213 4.11 16.24 -18.74
N GLU A 214 3.92 15.02 -18.22
CA GLU A 214 3.30 14.80 -16.91
C GLU A 214 4.29 15.20 -15.82
N VAL A 215 3.84 16.00 -14.85
CA VAL A 215 4.67 16.53 -13.78
C VAL A 215 4.62 15.57 -12.60
N ALA A 216 5.78 15.23 -12.04
CA ALA A 216 5.86 14.43 -10.83
C ALA A 216 5.10 15.15 -9.70
N THR A 217 4.03 14.51 -9.21
CA THR A 217 3.10 15.10 -8.25
C THR A 217 2.93 14.17 -7.06
N THR A 218 2.99 14.73 -5.86
CA THR A 218 2.66 14.06 -4.61
C THR A 218 1.31 14.58 -4.13
N PHE A 219 0.31 13.70 -4.06
CA PHE A 219 -1.03 14.06 -3.61
C PHE A 219 -1.11 13.98 -2.09
N GLY A 220 -1.70 15.02 -1.50
CA GLY A 220 -1.95 15.14 -0.07
C GLY A 220 -3.42 14.86 0.24
N LYS A 221 -4.01 15.72 1.08
CA LYS A 221 -5.36 15.54 1.58
C LYS A 221 -6.41 15.92 0.53
N PHE A 222 -7.46 15.10 0.45
CA PHE A 222 -8.70 15.40 -0.27
C PHE A 222 -9.87 15.57 0.71
N ASP A 223 -10.63 16.65 0.60
CA ASP A 223 -11.80 16.92 1.46
C ASP A 223 -13.15 16.81 0.72
N GLY A 224 -13.12 16.30 -0.51
CA GLY A 224 -14.27 16.23 -1.41
C GLY A 224 -14.45 17.46 -2.28
N LYS A 225 -13.93 18.64 -1.91
CA LYS A 225 -14.02 19.86 -2.74
C LYS A 225 -12.67 20.27 -3.34
N GLN A 226 -11.59 20.01 -2.60
CA GLN A 226 -10.24 20.39 -2.97
C GLN A 226 -9.27 19.24 -2.69
N LEU A 227 -8.33 19.06 -3.60
CA LEU A 227 -7.19 18.14 -3.47
C LEU A 227 -5.92 18.97 -3.31
N GLU A 228 -5.24 18.82 -2.18
CA GLU A 228 -3.92 19.39 -1.96
C GLU A 228 -2.86 18.53 -2.66
N CYS A 229 -1.91 19.16 -3.33
CA CYS A 229 -0.81 18.46 -3.99
C CYS A 229 0.46 19.30 -4.01
N LYS A 230 1.59 18.60 -4.12
CA LYS A 230 2.91 19.18 -4.30
C LYS A 230 3.54 18.66 -5.57
N PHE A 231 4.18 19.51 -6.35
CA PHE A 231 4.85 19.10 -7.58
C PHE A 231 6.17 19.86 -7.79
N PHE A 232 7.00 19.31 -8.66
CA PHE A 232 8.38 19.74 -8.84
C PHE A 232 8.65 20.11 -10.28
N LEU A 233 9.35 21.22 -10.47
CA LEU A 233 9.82 21.69 -11.78
C LEU A 233 11.34 21.91 -11.71
N ASP A 234 12.07 21.39 -12.69
CA ASP A 234 13.54 21.34 -12.71
C ASP A 234 14.16 22.33 -13.71
N LYS A 235 13.40 22.79 -14.70
CA LYS A 235 13.87 23.73 -15.73
C LYS A 235 13.72 25.18 -15.27
N VAL A 236 14.73 26.03 -15.45
CA VAL A 236 14.60 27.47 -15.22
C VAL A 236 13.76 28.12 -16.33
N GLY A 237 12.82 29.00 -15.97
CA GLY A 237 12.01 29.77 -16.92
C GLY A 237 10.51 29.79 -16.62
N TRP A 238 9.71 30.22 -17.60
CA TRP A 238 8.25 30.26 -17.49
C TRP A 238 7.61 28.97 -18.04
N MET A 239 6.66 28.41 -17.30
CA MET A 239 5.98 27.16 -17.65
C MET A 239 4.46 27.30 -17.50
N ASP A 240 3.73 26.67 -18.42
CA ASP A 240 2.27 26.55 -18.34
C ASP A 240 1.91 25.18 -17.76
N VAL A 241 1.22 25.17 -16.62
CA VAL A 241 0.74 23.96 -15.93
C VAL A 241 -0.79 23.92 -15.92
N LYS A 242 -1.37 22.73 -16.06
CA LYS A 242 -2.80 22.47 -15.87
C LYS A 242 -3.02 21.20 -15.05
N ALA A 243 -4.14 21.17 -14.34
CA ALA A 243 -4.71 19.94 -13.81
C ALA A 243 -5.64 19.31 -14.85
N GLU A 244 -5.61 18.00 -14.93
CA GLU A 244 -6.51 17.19 -15.74
C GLU A 244 -7.16 16.14 -14.85
N PHE A 245 -8.48 16.07 -14.89
CA PHE A 245 -9.27 15.09 -14.15
C PHE A 245 -10.07 14.25 -15.14
N LYS A 246 -10.07 12.94 -14.94
CA LYS A 246 -10.94 12.02 -15.66
C LYS A 246 -11.86 11.34 -14.65
N ASP A 247 -13.16 11.57 -14.81
CA ASP A 247 -14.14 10.90 -13.96
C ASP A 247 -14.20 9.42 -14.35
N SER A 248 -13.64 8.56 -13.50
CA SER A 248 -13.60 7.10 -13.71
C SER A 248 -14.84 6.39 -13.16
N ARG A 249 -15.79 7.13 -12.58
CA ARG A 249 -17.00 6.55 -11.99
C ARG A 249 -17.91 5.95 -13.08
N PRO A 250 -18.46 4.73 -12.89
CA PRO A 250 -19.26 4.03 -13.91
C PRO A 250 -20.50 4.78 -14.40
N CYS A 251 -21.02 5.71 -13.59
CA CYS A 251 -22.19 6.53 -13.90
C CYS A 251 -21.90 7.72 -14.83
N ASN A 252 -20.63 8.04 -15.09
CA ASN A 252 -20.20 9.07 -16.04
C ASN A 252 -19.40 8.42 -17.16
N SER A 253 -20.11 7.89 -18.17
CA SER A 253 -19.47 7.36 -19.39
C SER A 253 -18.91 8.45 -20.30
N SER A 254 -18.98 9.74 -19.91
CA SER A 254 -18.36 10.79 -20.69
C SER A 254 -16.84 10.60 -20.63
N THR A 255 -16.25 10.36 -21.80
CA THR A 255 -14.80 10.45 -22.01
C THR A 255 -14.27 11.88 -21.87
N GLU A 256 -15.07 12.81 -21.35
CA GLU A 256 -14.73 14.22 -21.22
C GLU A 256 -13.70 14.38 -20.12
N GLN A 257 -12.45 14.53 -20.55
CA GLN A 257 -11.37 14.96 -19.68
C GLN A 257 -11.60 16.42 -19.28
N HIS A 258 -11.82 16.68 -17.99
CA HIS A 258 -11.92 18.03 -17.48
C HIS A 258 -10.53 18.61 -17.30
N GLN A 259 -10.28 19.81 -17.83
CA GLN A 259 -9.01 20.50 -17.69
C GLN A 259 -9.20 21.80 -16.93
N SER A 260 -8.25 22.14 -16.08
CA SER A 260 -8.17 23.47 -15.49
C SER A 260 -7.73 24.51 -16.53
N ASN A 261 -7.94 25.78 -16.19
CA ASN A 261 -7.29 26.87 -16.89
C ASN A 261 -5.76 26.74 -16.81
N LYS A 262 -5.06 27.27 -17.82
CA LYS A 262 -3.59 27.35 -17.82
C LYS A 262 -3.13 28.27 -16.70
N LEU A 263 -2.24 27.76 -15.86
CA LEU A 263 -1.56 28.55 -14.85
C LEU A 263 -0.09 28.70 -15.24
N LYS A 264 0.37 29.94 -15.30
CA LYS A 264 1.75 30.27 -15.68
C LYS A 264 2.61 30.43 -14.43
N LEU A 265 3.65 29.60 -14.31
CA LEU A 265 4.59 29.53 -13.18
C LEU A 265 6.00 29.92 -13.64
N LYS A 266 6.80 30.49 -12.73
CA LYS A 266 8.19 30.88 -12.99
C LYS A 266 9.12 30.09 -12.08
N VAL A 267 10.08 29.41 -12.67
CA VAL A 267 11.22 28.81 -11.96
C VAL A 267 12.42 29.73 -12.14
N GLU A 268 13.01 30.16 -11.03
CA GLU A 268 14.22 30.96 -10.99
C GLU A 268 15.46 30.09 -10.67
N PRO A 269 16.67 30.51 -11.10
CA PRO A 269 17.91 29.84 -10.75
C PRO A 269 18.08 29.62 -9.24
N GLY A 270 18.84 28.58 -8.89
CA GLY A 270 19.07 28.18 -7.49
C GLY A 270 20.09 29.05 -6.75
N PRO A 271 20.48 28.66 -5.51
CA PRO A 271 21.53 29.34 -4.77
C PRO A 271 22.88 29.25 -5.50
N VAL A 272 23.73 30.27 -5.33
CA VAL A 272 25.10 30.26 -5.85
C VAL A 272 25.83 29.02 -5.35
N ALA A 273 26.38 28.23 -6.28
CA ALA A 273 27.14 27.03 -5.95
C ALA A 273 28.54 27.04 -6.56
N SER A 274 28.76 27.83 -7.61
CA SER A 274 30.08 28.00 -8.24
C SER A 274 30.17 29.33 -8.98
N PHE A 275 31.26 29.54 -9.70
CA PHE A 275 31.47 30.68 -10.57
C PHE A 275 31.82 30.22 -11.99
N SER A 276 31.61 31.10 -12.96
CA SER A 276 31.93 30.87 -14.36
C SER A 276 32.77 32.02 -14.93
N ILE A 277 33.80 31.65 -15.68
CA ILE A 277 34.64 32.56 -16.47
C ILE A 277 34.33 32.33 -17.95
N THR A 278 33.62 33.28 -18.58
CA THR A 278 33.04 33.11 -19.93
C THR A 278 33.81 33.82 -21.03
N GLU A 279 34.62 34.83 -20.71
CA GLU A 279 35.41 35.59 -21.70
C GLU A 279 36.78 35.88 -21.10
N ILE A 280 37.87 35.46 -21.74
CA ILE A 280 39.23 35.96 -21.50
C ILE A 280 39.72 36.56 -22.81
N LYS A 281 40.08 37.84 -22.80
CA LYS A 281 40.47 38.59 -24.01
C LYS A 281 41.76 39.37 -23.76
N LEU A 282 42.70 39.24 -24.68
CA LEU A 282 43.93 40.02 -24.68
C LEU A 282 43.62 41.50 -24.95
N VAL A 283 44.24 42.38 -24.17
CA VAL A 283 44.11 43.83 -24.26
C VAL A 283 45.39 44.40 -24.86
N GLY A 284 45.32 45.14 -25.97
CA GLY A 284 46.49 45.83 -26.54
C GLY A 284 47.26 45.10 -27.64
N GLY A 285 46.75 43.97 -28.17
CA GLY A 285 47.33 43.24 -29.30
C GLY A 285 48.50 42.31 -28.93
N ASP A 286 49.14 41.70 -29.93
CA ASP A 286 50.10 40.58 -29.80
C ASP A 286 51.38 40.88 -28.99
N ARG A 287 51.56 42.13 -28.53
CA ARG A 287 52.70 42.58 -27.70
C ARG A 287 52.32 42.88 -26.24
N SER A 288 51.07 42.64 -25.87
CA SER A 288 50.59 42.84 -24.50
C SER A 288 50.44 41.50 -23.79
N ASN A 289 50.67 41.50 -22.48
CA ASN A 289 50.38 40.37 -21.60
C ASN A 289 49.22 40.70 -20.63
N GLU A 290 48.42 41.73 -20.94
CA GLU A 290 47.25 42.11 -20.15
C GLU A 290 45.98 41.48 -20.72
N PHE A 291 45.19 40.85 -19.86
CA PHE A 291 43.97 40.14 -20.22
C PHE A 291 42.79 40.68 -19.42
N THR A 292 41.61 40.78 -20.04
CA THR A 292 40.35 41.06 -19.35
C THR A 292 39.49 39.81 -19.28
N PHE A 293 38.76 39.67 -18.17
CA PHE A 293 37.84 38.56 -17.97
C PHE A 293 36.53 38.95 -17.29
N ASN A 294 35.50 38.14 -17.50
CA ASN A 294 34.18 38.28 -16.84
C ASN A 294 33.95 37.11 -15.88
N ALA A 295 33.82 37.39 -14.59
CA ALA A 295 33.43 36.44 -13.57
C ALA A 295 31.94 36.59 -13.22
N GLN A 296 31.24 35.46 -13.13
CA GLN A 296 29.79 35.40 -12.88
C GLN A 296 29.48 34.29 -11.88
N ALA A 297 28.62 34.56 -10.90
CA ALA A 297 28.11 33.55 -9.99
C ALA A 297 27.03 32.69 -10.69
N VAL A 298 27.11 31.38 -10.50
CA VAL A 298 26.19 30.42 -11.11
C VAL A 298 25.66 29.41 -10.08
N ASP A 299 24.45 28.91 -10.34
CA ASP A 299 23.86 27.83 -9.54
C ASP A 299 24.50 26.47 -9.88
N GLY A 300 24.07 25.40 -9.20
CA GLY A 300 24.60 24.05 -9.42
C GLY A 300 24.33 23.46 -10.82
N ASN A 301 23.46 24.10 -11.62
CA ASN A 301 23.18 23.73 -13.00
C ASN A 301 23.89 24.65 -14.02
N GLY A 302 24.71 25.60 -13.55
CA GLY A 302 25.42 26.56 -14.39
C GLY A 302 24.58 27.75 -14.86
N ASN A 303 23.36 27.94 -14.31
CA ASN A 303 22.55 29.11 -14.62
C ASN A 303 23.03 30.32 -13.82
N LEU A 304 22.98 31.50 -14.43
CA LEU A 304 23.37 32.75 -13.77
C LEU A 304 22.43 33.06 -12.61
N THR A 305 23.00 33.33 -11.43
CA THR A 305 22.24 33.65 -10.23
C THR A 305 22.96 34.69 -9.38
N SER A 306 22.19 35.49 -8.64
CA SER A 306 22.69 36.38 -7.58
C SER A 306 22.21 35.97 -6.19
N PHE A 307 21.48 34.86 -6.13
CA PHE A 307 20.79 34.42 -4.93
C PHE A 307 21.61 33.41 -4.15
N HIS A 308 21.62 33.52 -2.82
CA HIS A 308 22.08 32.51 -1.88
C HIS A 308 21.24 32.68 -0.61
N ASP A 309 21.07 31.62 0.19
CA ASP A 309 20.22 31.70 1.39
C ASP A 309 20.81 32.64 2.46
N GLY A 310 22.14 32.70 2.54
CA GLY A 310 22.87 33.69 3.34
C GLY A 310 22.91 35.06 2.67
N ALA A 311 22.36 36.09 3.35
CA ALA A 311 22.30 37.46 2.83
C ALA A 311 23.69 38.12 2.65
N ASP A 312 24.72 37.59 3.32
CA ASP A 312 26.10 38.06 3.36
C ASP A 312 27.06 37.21 2.51
N TRP A 313 26.55 36.40 1.58
CA TRP A 313 27.39 35.55 0.74
C TRP A 313 28.41 36.38 -0.05
N LYS A 314 29.66 35.91 -0.01
CA LYS A 314 30.83 36.52 -0.66
C LYS A 314 31.72 35.43 -1.19
N MET A 315 32.20 35.63 -2.41
CA MET A 315 33.15 34.75 -3.07
C MET A 315 34.27 35.58 -3.64
N THR A 316 35.47 35.41 -3.10
CA THR A 316 36.70 36.07 -3.53
C THR A 316 37.42 35.16 -4.52
N ILE A 317 37.70 35.66 -5.72
CA ILE A 317 38.44 34.94 -6.75
C ILE A 317 39.84 35.54 -6.83
N THR A 318 40.84 34.71 -6.56
CA THR A 318 42.27 34.97 -6.75
C THR A 318 42.75 34.23 -7.99
N LEU A 319 43.81 34.75 -8.62
CA LEU A 319 44.37 34.15 -9.82
C LEU A 319 45.77 33.63 -9.52
N SER A 320 46.08 32.47 -10.07
CA SER A 320 47.38 31.81 -10.02
C SER A 320 47.70 31.22 -11.38
N VAL A 321 48.95 30.83 -11.60
CA VAL A 321 49.41 30.16 -12.81
C VAL A 321 49.99 28.81 -12.41
N LEU A 322 49.77 27.77 -13.22
CA LEU A 322 50.33 26.44 -12.93
C LEU A 322 51.84 26.40 -13.20
N GLU A 323 52.28 27.15 -14.21
CA GLU A 323 53.67 27.21 -14.65
C GLU A 323 54.44 28.34 -13.91
N GLU A 324 54.43 28.31 -12.57
CA GLU A 324 55.03 29.36 -11.71
C GLU A 324 56.54 29.57 -11.95
N GLU A 325 57.24 28.55 -12.43
CA GLU A 325 58.65 28.60 -12.81
C GLU A 325 58.92 29.51 -14.02
N TYR A 326 57.91 29.69 -14.88
CA TYR A 326 58.02 30.46 -16.12
C TYR A 326 57.23 31.78 -16.06
N PHE A 327 56.19 31.85 -15.23
CA PHE A 327 55.26 32.97 -15.17
C PHE A 327 54.87 33.40 -13.76
N ALA A 328 54.83 34.71 -13.55
CA ALA A 328 54.16 35.37 -12.44
C ALA A 328 52.87 36.04 -12.95
N ILE A 329 51.89 36.16 -12.07
CA ILE A 329 50.62 36.83 -12.37
C ILE A 329 50.43 38.05 -11.46
N GLU A 330 50.12 39.19 -12.08
CA GLU A 330 49.74 40.42 -11.39
C GLU A 330 48.23 40.61 -11.57
N ALA A 331 47.47 40.39 -10.49
CA ALA A 331 46.02 40.52 -10.48
C ALA A 331 45.51 40.93 -9.10
N ASP A 332 44.52 41.82 -9.07
CA ASP A 332 43.78 42.12 -7.84
C ASP A 332 42.73 41.02 -7.57
N PRO A 333 42.57 40.55 -6.33
CA PRO A 333 41.46 39.68 -5.96
C PRO A 333 40.13 40.37 -6.24
N ILE A 334 39.18 39.62 -6.81
CA ILE A 334 37.83 40.14 -7.08
C ILE A 334 36.81 39.49 -6.17
N GLN A 335 35.78 40.23 -5.77
CA GLN A 335 34.74 39.70 -4.89
C GLN A 335 33.38 39.74 -5.59
N LEU A 336 32.75 38.57 -5.74
CA LEU A 336 31.35 38.44 -6.11
C LEU A 336 30.49 38.38 -4.85
N SER A 337 29.33 39.01 -4.90
CA SER A 337 28.37 39.07 -3.78
C SER A 337 26.94 39.30 -4.28
N SER A 338 25.97 39.32 -3.37
CA SER A 338 24.55 39.57 -3.69
C SER A 338 24.32 40.88 -4.45
N SER A 339 25.12 41.93 -4.17
CA SER A 339 25.05 43.23 -4.84
C SER A 339 25.87 43.30 -6.14
N SER A 340 26.77 42.35 -6.37
CA SER A 340 27.68 42.30 -7.52
C SER A 340 27.97 40.85 -7.90
N SER A 341 26.96 40.15 -8.44
CA SER A 341 27.06 38.74 -8.83
C SER A 341 27.81 38.51 -10.15
N ARG A 342 28.12 39.61 -10.85
CA ARG A 342 28.94 39.63 -12.06
C ARG A 342 29.92 40.78 -11.97
N LEU A 343 31.19 40.50 -12.23
CA LEU A 343 32.24 41.50 -12.28
C LEU A 343 33.15 41.28 -13.48
N ARG A 344 33.58 42.39 -14.09
CA ARG A 344 34.61 42.38 -15.12
C ARG A 344 35.91 42.86 -14.49
N SER A 345 36.99 42.13 -14.71
CA SER A 345 38.31 42.47 -14.19
C SER A 345 39.41 42.16 -15.20
N ARG A 346 40.66 42.34 -14.80
CA ARG A 346 41.85 42.16 -15.62
C ARG A 346 43.00 41.59 -14.80
N PHE A 347 43.93 40.94 -15.49
CA PHE A 347 45.19 40.49 -14.93
C PHE A 347 46.30 40.67 -15.96
N LYS A 348 47.54 40.66 -15.50
CA LYS A 348 48.73 40.73 -16.35
C LYS A 348 49.65 39.55 -16.06
N LEU A 349 50.12 38.88 -17.11
CA LEU A 349 51.13 37.83 -17.00
C LEU A 349 52.52 38.42 -17.19
N ILE A 350 53.42 38.11 -16.26
CA ILE A 350 54.81 38.57 -16.24
C ILE A 350 55.69 37.34 -16.42
N PRO A 351 56.56 37.30 -17.43
CA PRO A 351 57.52 36.21 -17.56
C PRO A 351 58.60 36.31 -16.47
N VAL A 352 58.93 35.17 -15.85
CA VAL A 352 59.92 35.07 -14.76
C VAL A 352 61.21 34.38 -15.22
N GLY A 353 61.12 33.52 -16.23
CA GLY A 353 62.25 32.88 -16.90
C GLY A 353 62.08 32.85 -18.42
N GLU A 354 63.16 32.55 -19.14
CA GLU A 354 63.08 32.31 -20.59
C GLU A 354 62.64 30.87 -20.87
N PRO A 355 61.63 30.64 -21.73
CA PRO A 355 61.38 29.31 -22.26
C PRO A 355 62.60 28.76 -23.00
N GLU A 356 62.99 27.52 -22.69
CA GLU A 356 63.88 26.78 -23.59
C GLU A 356 63.17 26.52 -24.93
N GLY A 357 63.55 27.28 -25.96
CA GLY A 357 63.06 27.11 -27.34
C GLY A 357 61.84 27.98 -27.65
N GLY A 358 61.97 28.85 -28.67
CA GLY A 358 61.02 29.89 -29.09
C GLY A 358 59.66 29.43 -29.63
N HIS A 359 58.95 28.57 -28.90
CA HIS A 359 57.55 28.24 -29.11
C HIS A 359 56.64 29.10 -28.21
N PRO A 360 55.41 29.42 -28.64
CA PRO A 360 54.44 30.06 -27.76
C PRO A 360 54.17 29.14 -26.56
N LEU A 361 54.56 29.60 -25.37
CA LEU A 361 54.23 28.91 -24.13
C LEU A 361 52.73 29.07 -23.87
N LEU A 362 52.04 27.93 -23.82
CA LEU A 362 50.69 27.80 -23.29
C LEU A 362 50.81 27.89 -21.76
N CYS A 363 50.10 28.85 -21.17
CA CYS A 363 50.03 29.00 -19.72
C CYS A 363 48.58 28.78 -19.26
N ASN A 364 48.38 28.01 -18.21
CA ASN A 364 47.05 27.82 -17.62
C ASN A 364 46.88 28.74 -16.41
N VAL A 365 45.96 29.70 -16.54
CA VAL A 365 45.57 30.58 -15.44
C VAL A 365 44.46 29.92 -14.65
N ASN A 366 44.74 29.66 -13.38
CA ASN A 366 43.78 29.11 -12.43
C ASN A 366 43.10 30.25 -11.67
N PHE A 367 41.78 30.28 -11.76
CA PHE A 367 40.92 31.12 -10.96
C PHE A 367 40.53 30.31 -9.72
N ASN A 368 41.07 30.66 -8.56
CA ASN A 368 40.76 30.03 -7.28
C ASN A 368 39.74 30.88 -6.53
N ALA A 369 38.65 30.27 -6.11
CA ALA A 369 37.57 30.91 -5.39
C ALA A 369 37.56 30.45 -3.93
N GLU A 370 37.59 31.42 -3.04
CA GLU A 370 37.32 31.24 -1.61
C GLU A 370 36.01 31.95 -1.28
N SER A 371 35.19 31.33 -0.44
CA SER A 371 33.87 31.86 -0.07
C SER A 371 33.57 31.60 1.39
N ASN A 372 32.62 32.37 1.93
CA ASN A 372 32.06 32.13 3.26
C ASN A 372 30.96 31.04 3.28
N PHE A 373 30.83 30.28 2.21
CA PHE A 373 29.90 29.16 2.05
C PHE A 373 30.57 28.06 1.20
N ASP A 374 30.02 26.85 1.24
CA ASP A 374 30.59 25.71 0.52
C ASP A 374 30.37 25.83 -1.00
N LEU A 375 31.47 25.90 -1.77
CA LEU A 375 31.43 25.89 -3.22
C LEU A 375 31.52 24.46 -3.76
N ALA A 376 30.75 24.17 -4.80
CA ALA A 376 30.86 22.93 -5.56
C ALA A 376 32.12 22.88 -6.43
N MET A 377 32.64 24.05 -6.83
CA MET A 377 33.88 24.19 -7.61
C MET A 377 34.68 25.36 -7.06
N THR A 378 35.88 25.08 -6.56
CA THR A 378 36.80 26.07 -5.98
C THR A 378 37.84 26.57 -6.99
N THR A 379 38.13 25.82 -8.05
CA THR A 379 39.14 26.22 -9.04
C THR A 379 38.62 26.04 -10.47
N CYS A 380 38.89 27.02 -11.33
CA CYS A 380 38.62 26.95 -12.76
C CYS A 380 39.90 27.31 -13.53
N GLY A 381 40.47 26.36 -14.27
CA GLY A 381 41.62 26.60 -15.15
C GLY A 381 41.20 27.09 -16.53
N LYS A 382 41.90 28.09 -17.06
CA LYS A 382 41.72 28.56 -18.44
C LYS A 382 43.08 28.69 -19.15
N PRO A 383 43.23 28.10 -20.34
CA PRO A 383 44.45 28.25 -21.12
C PRO A 383 44.54 29.66 -21.71
N VAL A 384 45.74 30.24 -21.67
CA VAL A 384 46.08 31.54 -22.23
C VAL A 384 47.40 31.39 -23.00
N ASN A 385 47.46 31.97 -24.20
CA ASN A 385 48.67 31.94 -25.04
C ASN A 385 49.50 33.21 -24.80
N LEU A 386 50.81 33.05 -24.64
CA LEU A 386 51.77 34.15 -24.56
C LEU A 386 52.71 34.16 -25.77
N TYR A 387 53.19 35.37 -26.13
CA TYR A 387 54.19 35.59 -27.16
C TYR A 387 55.46 36.22 -26.53
N PHE A 388 56.62 35.59 -26.71
CA PHE A 388 57.92 36.08 -26.23
C PHE A 388 58.80 36.61 -27.36
N ASN A 389 59.74 37.51 -27.03
CA ASN A 389 60.95 37.80 -27.81
C ASN A 389 62.19 37.55 -26.94
N ASP A 390 63.20 36.89 -27.53
CA ASP A 390 64.48 36.45 -26.96
C ASP A 390 65.32 37.54 -26.25
N THR A 391 65.92 37.22 -25.10
CA THR A 391 67.28 37.65 -24.67
C THR A 391 67.89 36.76 -23.56
N ALA A 392 68.88 35.95 -23.97
CA ALA A 392 69.73 35.03 -23.20
C ALA A 392 70.29 35.49 -21.83
N THR A 393 70.44 34.58 -20.84
CA THR A 393 71.69 33.85 -20.45
C THR A 393 71.61 33.08 -19.10
N ASP A 394 72.33 31.94 -19.05
CA ASP A 394 72.67 30.96 -17.98
C ASP A 394 72.76 31.40 -16.51
N SER A 395 72.34 30.53 -15.57
CA SER A 395 73.21 29.98 -14.49
C SER A 395 72.56 28.89 -13.62
N ASP A 396 73.37 27.88 -13.25
CA ASP A 396 73.07 26.69 -12.43
C ASP A 396 73.06 26.92 -10.90
N MET A 397 72.23 26.18 -10.14
CA MET A 397 72.55 25.66 -8.78
C MET A 397 71.60 24.53 -8.29
N PRO A 398 72.00 23.69 -7.30
CA PRO A 398 71.46 22.34 -7.06
C PRO A 398 70.51 22.17 -5.85
N ASP A 399 69.79 21.04 -5.84
CA ASP A 399 68.80 20.57 -4.84
C ASP A 399 69.37 19.99 -3.53
N VAL A 400 68.58 20.08 -2.44
CA VAL A 400 68.85 19.45 -1.13
C VAL A 400 67.64 18.63 -0.65
N ASP A 401 67.90 17.37 -0.31
CA ASP A 401 66.98 16.33 0.20
C ASP A 401 66.33 16.64 1.57
N ALA A 402 65.01 16.43 1.68
CA ALA A 402 64.21 16.56 2.91
C ALA A 402 63.20 15.40 3.15
N GLY A 403 63.46 14.18 2.66
CA GLY A 403 62.46 13.10 2.64
C GLY A 403 62.28 12.23 3.89
N VAL A 404 63.26 12.15 4.80
CA VAL A 404 63.30 11.04 5.80
C VAL A 404 62.52 11.32 7.10
N ALA A 405 62.30 12.59 7.47
CA ALA A 405 61.59 12.93 8.72
C ALA A 405 60.05 12.90 8.58
N GLN A 406 59.52 12.96 7.35
CA GLN A 406 58.09 13.06 7.09
C GLN A 406 57.39 11.69 7.08
N GLU A 407 58.09 10.62 6.68
CA GLU A 407 57.54 9.25 6.66
C GLU A 407 57.32 8.65 8.05
N GLU A 408 58.18 8.95 9.04
CA GLU A 408 58.02 8.45 10.42
C GLU A 408 56.82 9.08 11.15
N GLU A 409 56.50 10.33 10.84
CA GLU A 409 55.35 11.04 11.43
C GLU A 409 54.02 10.60 10.80
N GLU A 410 54.01 10.31 9.50
CA GLU A 410 52.85 9.72 8.82
C GLU A 410 52.55 8.29 9.30
N ALA A 411 53.57 7.47 9.57
CA ALA A 411 53.38 6.11 10.08
C ALA A 411 52.72 6.09 11.47
N ARG A 412 53.15 6.97 12.39
CA ARG A 412 52.54 7.09 13.73
C ARG A 412 51.10 7.60 13.68
N ASN A 413 50.80 8.53 12.78
CA ASN A 413 49.43 9.02 12.59
C ASN A 413 48.49 7.91 12.07
N ARG A 414 48.97 7.05 11.15
CA ARG A 414 48.20 5.90 10.65
C ARG A 414 47.91 4.85 11.73
N GLU A 415 48.86 4.52 12.60
CA GLU A 415 48.64 3.58 13.72
C GLU A 415 47.63 4.11 14.73
N LYS A 416 47.69 5.42 15.04
CA LYS A 416 46.72 6.08 15.91
C LYS A 416 45.31 6.02 15.33
N GLU A 417 45.15 6.30 14.04
CA GLU A 417 43.86 6.21 13.35
C GLU A 417 43.30 4.78 13.33
N ILE A 418 44.14 3.76 13.14
CA ILE A 418 43.70 2.35 13.22
C ILE A 418 43.17 2.02 14.62
N SER A 419 43.87 2.45 15.67
CA SER A 419 43.45 2.23 17.06
C SER A 419 42.14 2.96 17.39
N GLU A 420 41.95 4.17 16.89
CA GLU A 420 40.69 4.92 17.02
C GLU A 420 39.53 4.20 16.32
N SER A 421 39.73 3.70 15.11
CA SER A 421 38.73 2.89 14.38
C SER A 421 38.41 1.57 15.08
N GLU A 422 39.39 0.87 15.66
CA GLU A 422 39.17 -0.37 16.43
C GLU A 422 38.34 -0.12 17.70
N ASN A 423 38.59 1.00 18.41
CA ASN A 423 37.79 1.43 19.55
C ASN A 423 36.35 1.77 19.14
N GLU A 424 36.15 2.43 18.00
CA GLU A 424 34.82 2.76 17.49
C GLU A 424 34.02 1.49 17.10
N ILE A 425 34.68 0.47 16.52
CA ILE A 425 34.07 -0.84 16.25
C ILE A 425 33.61 -1.51 17.56
N ALA A 426 34.45 -1.51 18.59
CA ALA A 426 34.10 -2.08 19.90
C ALA A 426 32.91 -1.35 20.54
N SER A 427 32.89 -0.02 20.46
CA SER A 427 31.77 0.82 20.89
C SER A 427 30.47 0.48 20.14
N CYS A 428 30.53 0.32 18.81
CA CYS A 428 29.37 -0.07 18.01
C CYS A 428 28.86 -1.47 18.37
N LYS A 429 29.75 -2.45 18.60
CA LYS A 429 29.36 -3.80 19.06
C LYS A 429 28.65 -3.76 20.42
N HIS A 430 29.10 -2.90 21.34
CA HIS A 430 28.45 -2.71 22.64
C HIS A 430 27.06 -2.07 22.49
N LYS A 431 26.92 -1.05 21.63
CA LYS A 431 25.63 -0.40 21.35
C LYS A 431 24.62 -1.36 20.71
N ILE A 432 25.06 -2.22 19.78
CA ILE A 432 24.22 -3.27 19.20
C ILE A 432 23.69 -4.22 20.29
N ALA A 433 24.55 -4.69 21.19
CA ALA A 433 24.13 -5.53 22.31
C ALA A 433 23.11 -4.82 23.23
N GLY A 434 23.31 -3.53 23.48
CA GLY A 434 22.36 -2.70 24.22
C GLY A 434 21.00 -2.55 23.54
N CYS A 435 20.97 -2.44 22.20
CA CYS A 435 19.73 -2.38 21.43
C CYS A 435 18.94 -3.70 21.52
N LEU A 436 19.63 -4.84 21.41
CA LEU A 436 19.02 -6.17 21.54
C LEU A 436 18.37 -6.39 22.92
N GLN A 437 19.00 -5.88 23.99
CA GLN A 437 18.46 -5.97 25.34
C GLN A 437 17.18 -5.14 25.55
N LYS A 438 16.99 -4.07 24.77
CA LYS A 438 15.81 -3.18 24.85
C LYS A 438 14.64 -3.66 23.99
N MET A 439 14.81 -4.73 23.21
CA MET A 439 13.75 -5.25 22.35
C MET A 439 12.50 -5.69 23.15
N PRO A 440 11.27 -5.49 22.62
CA PRO A 440 10.03 -5.76 23.35
C PRO A 440 9.70 -7.26 23.44
N LEU A 441 10.28 -7.94 24.44
CA LEU A 441 10.14 -9.38 24.68
C LEU A 441 8.78 -9.81 25.29
N ASN A 442 7.95 -8.88 25.74
CA ASN A 442 6.60 -9.16 26.29
C ASN A 442 5.50 -9.01 25.23
N SER A 443 5.84 -9.04 23.95
CA SER A 443 4.91 -8.89 22.82
C SER A 443 4.72 -10.20 22.06
N PHE A 444 3.72 -10.25 21.16
CA PHE A 444 3.53 -11.37 20.23
C PHE A 444 4.75 -11.61 19.32
N LEU A 445 5.62 -10.61 19.17
CA LEU A 445 6.86 -10.69 18.40
C LEU A 445 8.02 -11.33 19.17
N SER A 446 7.85 -11.68 20.45
CA SER A 446 8.95 -12.18 21.31
C SER A 446 9.72 -13.35 20.68
N ASN A 447 9.03 -14.37 20.16
CA ASN A 447 9.66 -15.52 19.52
C ASN A 447 10.46 -15.11 18.27
N ARG A 448 9.92 -14.16 17.50
CA ARG A 448 10.58 -13.63 16.31
C ARG A 448 11.81 -12.78 16.68
N ILE A 449 11.71 -11.93 17.68
CA ILE A 449 12.83 -11.13 18.21
C ILE A 449 13.97 -12.02 18.71
N GLN A 450 13.66 -13.11 19.41
CA GLN A 450 14.65 -14.08 19.86
C GLN A 450 15.33 -14.79 18.68
N GLU A 451 14.56 -15.14 17.63
CA GLU A 451 15.10 -15.73 16.41
C GLU A 451 16.05 -14.76 15.69
N PHE A 452 15.64 -13.50 15.52
CA PHE A 452 16.47 -12.43 14.96
C PHE A 452 17.77 -12.27 15.76
N SER A 453 17.66 -12.14 17.08
CA SER A 453 18.83 -11.94 17.96
C SER A 453 19.82 -13.10 17.84
N ARG A 454 19.34 -14.34 17.77
CA ARG A 454 20.16 -15.53 17.54
C ARG A 454 20.83 -15.50 16.17
N LYS A 455 20.10 -15.17 15.10
CA LYS A 455 20.65 -15.09 13.73
C LYS A 455 21.71 -13.99 13.63
N LEU A 456 21.44 -12.82 14.18
CA LEU A 456 22.35 -11.67 14.17
C LEU A 456 23.67 -11.97 14.89
N ASN A 457 23.60 -12.63 16.06
CA ASN A 457 24.78 -13.00 16.84
C ASN A 457 25.63 -14.10 16.17
N ASN A 458 25.02 -14.98 15.39
CA ASN A 458 25.71 -16.08 14.72
C ASN A 458 26.33 -15.71 13.37
N MET A 459 26.04 -14.52 12.82
CA MET A 459 26.63 -14.05 11.56
C MET A 459 28.00 -13.42 11.79
N GLU A 460 29.05 -13.91 11.14
CA GLU A 460 30.40 -13.30 11.21
C GLU A 460 30.54 -12.09 10.28
N ASP A 461 29.91 -12.12 9.10
CA ASP A 461 29.95 -11.04 8.13
C ASP A 461 29.00 -9.89 8.51
N VAL A 462 29.56 -8.71 8.72
CA VAL A 462 28.82 -7.51 9.13
C VAL A 462 27.90 -7.00 8.01
N ASN A 463 28.24 -7.22 6.73
CA ASN A 463 27.34 -6.86 5.63
C ASN A 463 26.08 -7.72 5.63
N GLN A 464 26.20 -9.01 5.97
CA GLN A 464 25.03 -9.89 6.10
C GLN A 464 24.13 -9.48 7.28
N ARG A 465 24.71 -8.93 8.35
CA ARG A 465 23.94 -8.35 9.46
C ARG A 465 23.13 -7.12 9.02
N VAL A 466 23.67 -6.27 8.14
CA VAL A 466 22.93 -5.13 7.57
C VAL A 466 21.72 -5.62 6.79
N SER A 467 21.90 -6.59 5.89
CA SER A 467 20.80 -7.16 5.10
C SER A 467 19.75 -7.86 5.97
N LEU A 468 20.18 -8.55 7.03
CA LEU A 468 19.25 -9.15 8.00
C LEU A 468 18.42 -8.08 8.71
N CYS A 469 19.02 -6.96 9.12
CA CYS A 469 18.27 -5.86 9.72
C CYS A 469 17.24 -5.28 8.74
N GLU A 470 17.58 -5.14 7.45
CA GLU A 470 16.64 -4.65 6.42
C GLU A 470 15.44 -5.58 6.24
N GLU A 471 15.66 -6.88 6.14
CA GLU A 471 14.60 -7.88 6.07
C GLU A 471 13.65 -7.76 7.27
N TRP A 472 14.21 -7.62 8.47
CA TRP A 472 13.45 -7.57 9.71
C TRP A 472 12.76 -6.22 9.95
N ILE A 473 13.29 -5.12 9.41
CA ILE A 473 12.60 -3.82 9.34
C ILE A 473 11.33 -3.97 8.52
N SER A 474 11.39 -4.61 7.35
CA SER A 474 10.20 -4.87 6.54
C SER A 474 9.16 -5.74 7.28
N VAL A 475 9.61 -6.71 8.07
CA VAL A 475 8.69 -7.51 8.93
C VAL A 475 8.00 -6.64 9.99
N ALA A 476 8.74 -5.75 10.67
CA ALA A 476 8.18 -4.85 11.68
C ALA A 476 7.17 -3.86 11.06
N GLN A 477 7.51 -3.27 9.90
CA GLN A 477 6.63 -2.40 9.13
C GLN A 477 5.36 -3.12 8.68
N GLY A 478 5.47 -4.37 8.21
CA GLY A 478 4.32 -5.19 7.86
C GLY A 478 3.38 -5.47 9.04
N CYS A 479 3.94 -5.65 10.25
CA CYS A 479 3.14 -5.78 11.47
C CYS A 479 2.43 -4.46 11.86
N MET A 480 3.11 -3.31 11.72
CA MET A 480 2.50 -2.00 11.96
C MET A 480 1.34 -1.75 11.00
N GLN A 481 1.55 -1.97 9.71
CA GLN A 481 0.53 -1.81 8.68
C GLN A 481 -0.67 -2.74 8.93
N HIS A 482 -0.43 -4.02 9.23
CA HIS A 482 -1.50 -4.96 9.58
C HIS A 482 -2.32 -4.49 10.79
N ASN A 483 -1.66 -3.97 11.84
CA ASN A 483 -2.35 -3.48 13.03
C ASN A 483 -3.17 -2.20 12.77
N GLU A 484 -2.70 -1.33 11.88
CA GLU A 484 -3.46 -0.13 11.44
C GLU A 484 -4.67 -0.51 10.59
N GLU A 485 -4.51 -1.46 9.68
CA GLU A 485 -5.59 -2.02 8.86
C GLU A 485 -6.66 -2.67 9.75
N GLU A 486 -6.25 -3.49 10.72
CA GLU A 486 -7.15 -4.12 11.68
C GLU A 486 -7.85 -3.11 12.58
N THR A 487 -7.13 -2.09 13.06
CA THR A 487 -7.74 -1.00 13.86
C THR A 487 -8.78 -0.25 13.04
N SER A 488 -8.47 0.05 11.78
CA SER A 488 -9.38 0.71 10.84
C SER A 488 -10.60 -0.15 10.53
N ARG A 489 -10.40 -1.47 10.34
CA ARG A 489 -11.46 -2.46 10.16
C ARG A 489 -12.42 -2.43 11.34
N ILE A 490 -11.90 -2.59 12.57
CA ILE A 490 -12.70 -2.58 13.81
C ILE A 490 -13.47 -1.27 13.99
N ASN A 491 -12.89 -0.13 13.62
CA ASN A 491 -13.53 1.18 13.71
C ASN A 491 -14.71 1.32 12.74
N ARG A 492 -14.59 0.72 11.54
CA ARG A 492 -15.63 0.75 10.50
C ARG A 492 -16.70 -0.32 10.69
N THR A 493 -16.42 -1.39 11.45
CA THR A 493 -17.39 -2.48 11.67
C THR A 493 -18.65 -1.97 12.37
N VAL A 494 -19.82 -2.21 11.79
CA VAL A 494 -21.11 -1.99 12.44
C VAL A 494 -21.68 -3.35 12.81
N PHE A 495 -21.86 -3.60 14.11
CA PHE A 495 -22.45 -4.85 14.57
C PHE A 495 -23.97 -4.76 14.50
N PRO A 496 -24.64 -5.73 13.86
CA PRO A 496 -26.06 -5.96 14.04
C PRO A 496 -26.45 -5.96 15.52
N SER A 497 -27.55 -5.29 15.84
CA SER A 497 -28.12 -5.35 17.19
C SER A 497 -28.59 -6.76 17.52
N CYS A 498 -28.56 -7.10 18.81
CA CYS A 498 -29.15 -8.35 19.29
C CYS A 498 -30.62 -8.42 18.85
N LYS A 499 -31.00 -9.54 18.22
CA LYS A 499 -32.35 -9.80 17.70
C LYS A 499 -32.78 -11.20 18.12
N HIS A 500 -34.02 -11.33 18.56
CA HIS A 500 -34.63 -12.61 18.84
C HIS A 500 -36.14 -12.56 18.58
N GLU A 501 -36.69 -13.62 18.00
CA GLU A 501 -38.13 -13.74 17.73
C GLU A 501 -38.96 -14.01 19.00
N ALA A 502 -38.34 -14.60 20.03
CA ALA A 502 -39.05 -14.87 21.28
C ALA A 502 -39.48 -13.57 21.96
N ASN A 503 -40.79 -13.47 22.23
CA ASN A 503 -41.34 -12.44 23.11
C ASN A 503 -40.94 -12.74 24.55
N VAL A 504 -39.82 -12.18 24.99
CA VAL A 504 -39.34 -12.30 26.37
C VAL A 504 -40.37 -11.65 27.32
N PRO A 505 -40.97 -12.41 28.24
CA PRO A 505 -41.98 -11.87 29.16
C PRO A 505 -41.39 -10.76 30.03
N ARG A 506 -42.00 -9.56 29.99
CA ARG A 506 -41.55 -8.40 30.78
C ARG A 506 -42.13 -8.34 32.19
N GLU A 507 -43.09 -9.20 32.49
CA GLU A 507 -43.76 -9.21 33.79
C GLU A 507 -42.82 -9.78 34.86
N SER A 508 -42.66 -9.06 35.97
CA SER A 508 -41.90 -9.50 37.15
C SER A 508 -42.44 -10.78 37.79
N SER A 509 -43.66 -11.20 37.43
CA SER A 509 -44.31 -12.46 37.81
C SER A 509 -43.80 -13.69 37.03
N SER A 510 -43.12 -13.51 35.90
CA SER A 510 -42.78 -14.58 34.94
C SER A 510 -41.45 -15.29 35.21
N ASN A 511 -40.52 -14.64 35.94
CA ASN A 511 -39.19 -15.18 36.30
C ASN A 511 -38.36 -15.78 35.13
N CYS A 512 -38.66 -15.36 33.89
CA CYS A 512 -37.84 -15.64 32.72
C CYS A 512 -36.58 -14.76 32.79
N LEU A 513 -35.39 -15.36 32.72
CA LEU A 513 -34.12 -14.61 32.73
C LEU A 513 -33.89 -13.89 31.39
N GLY A 514 -34.38 -14.48 30.31
CA GLY A 514 -34.21 -13.96 28.94
C GLY A 514 -34.28 -15.10 27.93
N CYS A 515 -33.80 -14.85 26.72
CA CYS A 515 -33.50 -15.90 25.76
C CYS A 515 -31.98 -16.07 25.60
N VAL A 516 -31.53 -17.15 24.97
CA VAL A 516 -30.10 -17.42 24.74
C VAL A 516 -29.42 -16.24 24.03
N ALA A 517 -30.06 -15.63 23.02
CA ALA A 517 -29.50 -14.46 22.31
C ALA A 517 -29.31 -13.22 23.21
N SER A 518 -30.18 -13.00 24.19
CA SER A 518 -30.13 -11.84 25.09
C SER A 518 -29.26 -12.06 26.33
N LEU A 519 -28.94 -13.32 26.66
CA LEU A 519 -28.20 -13.69 27.86
C LEU A 519 -26.70 -13.83 27.65
N PHE A 520 -26.24 -13.89 26.39
CA PHE A 520 -24.83 -14.02 26.05
C PHE A 520 -24.41 -12.95 25.05
N LEU A 521 -23.17 -12.47 25.21
CA LEU A 521 -22.52 -11.52 24.31
C LEU A 521 -21.28 -12.15 23.73
N ILE A 522 -21.01 -11.88 22.46
CA ILE A 522 -19.76 -12.23 21.81
C ILE A 522 -18.65 -11.31 22.30
N ASP A 523 -17.53 -11.89 22.68
CA ASP A 523 -16.35 -11.23 23.24
C ASP A 523 -15.07 -11.77 22.57
N ASP A 524 -14.93 -11.52 21.26
CA ASP A 524 -13.76 -11.92 20.46
C ASP A 524 -13.55 -10.93 19.30
N ARG A 525 -12.30 -10.86 18.82
CA ARG A 525 -11.94 -9.94 17.73
C ARG A 525 -12.65 -10.16 16.40
N ARG A 526 -13.14 -11.37 16.17
CA ARG A 526 -13.89 -11.78 14.98
C ARG A 526 -15.40 -11.76 15.25
N ALA A 527 -15.85 -10.79 16.05
CA ALA A 527 -17.21 -10.76 16.55
C ALA A 527 -18.26 -10.75 15.43
N LEU A 528 -17.99 -10.14 14.28
CA LEU A 528 -18.93 -10.08 13.16
C LEU A 528 -19.14 -11.47 12.54
N GLU A 529 -18.03 -12.14 12.20
CA GLU A 529 -18.04 -13.46 11.58
C GLU A 529 -18.60 -14.51 12.56
N LEU A 530 -18.22 -14.41 13.84
CA LEU A 530 -18.77 -15.25 14.91
C LEU A 530 -20.26 -15.02 15.11
N GLN A 531 -20.73 -13.77 15.02
CA GLN A 531 -22.15 -13.45 15.13
C GLN A 531 -22.96 -14.09 14.00
N THR A 532 -22.45 -14.03 12.77
CA THR A 532 -23.06 -14.70 11.61
C THR A 532 -22.99 -16.23 11.74
N ALA A 533 -21.85 -16.78 12.14
CA ALA A 533 -21.66 -18.22 12.31
C ALA A 533 -22.57 -18.81 13.38
N MET A 534 -22.68 -18.16 14.54
CA MET A 534 -23.56 -18.61 15.62
C MET A 534 -25.04 -18.42 15.26
N SER A 535 -25.40 -17.33 14.57
CA SER A 535 -26.76 -17.13 14.05
C SER A 535 -27.16 -18.24 13.08
N THR A 536 -26.25 -18.61 12.17
CA THR A 536 -26.45 -19.68 11.18
C THR A 536 -26.51 -21.07 11.84
N ALA A 537 -25.61 -21.34 12.78
CA ALA A 537 -25.49 -22.64 13.45
C ALA A 537 -26.68 -22.95 14.38
N PHE A 538 -27.19 -21.96 15.10
CA PHE A 538 -28.19 -22.15 16.15
C PHE A 538 -29.58 -21.62 15.77
N GLY A 539 -29.67 -20.60 14.90
CA GLY A 539 -30.93 -20.09 14.34
C GLY A 539 -32.02 -19.84 15.39
N PHE A 540 -33.15 -20.53 15.27
CA PHE A 540 -34.28 -20.44 16.21
C PHE A 540 -33.94 -20.84 17.65
N GLU A 541 -32.88 -21.61 17.88
CA GLU A 541 -32.49 -22.01 19.23
C GLU A 541 -31.94 -20.86 20.06
N LEU A 542 -31.45 -19.80 19.40
CA LEU A 542 -31.04 -18.57 20.08
C LEU A 542 -32.24 -17.85 20.73
N SER A 543 -33.46 -18.12 20.26
CA SER A 543 -34.70 -17.62 20.85
C SER A 543 -35.23 -18.51 21.99
N THR A 544 -34.49 -19.53 22.43
CA THR A 544 -34.94 -20.40 23.52
C THR A 544 -34.98 -19.62 24.84
N LEU A 545 -36.14 -19.63 25.52
CA LEU A 545 -36.35 -18.95 26.80
C LEU A 545 -35.63 -19.68 27.94
N VAL A 546 -35.00 -18.94 28.84
CA VAL A 546 -34.19 -19.46 29.94
C VAL A 546 -34.81 -19.08 31.27
N PHE A 547 -35.05 -20.07 32.12
CA PHE A 547 -35.64 -19.90 33.45
C PHE A 547 -34.68 -20.34 34.55
N ALA A 548 -34.73 -19.66 35.69
CA ALA A 548 -33.91 -20.00 36.85
C ALA A 548 -34.32 -21.33 37.51
N SER A 549 -35.63 -21.65 37.55
CA SER A 549 -36.15 -22.88 38.17
C SER A 549 -37.13 -23.64 37.28
N ARG A 550 -37.23 -24.95 37.49
CA ARG A 550 -38.07 -25.85 36.70
C ARG A 550 -39.56 -25.64 36.99
N SER A 551 -39.90 -25.39 38.25
CA SER A 551 -41.28 -25.09 38.67
C SER A 551 -41.86 -23.90 37.90
N ARG A 552 -41.09 -22.80 37.82
CA ARG A 552 -41.49 -21.56 37.14
C ARG A 552 -41.59 -21.72 35.63
N MET A 553 -40.68 -22.49 35.03
CA MET A 553 -40.75 -22.85 33.61
C MET A 553 -42.05 -23.60 33.31
N ASN A 554 -42.40 -24.61 34.11
CA ASN A 554 -43.62 -25.39 33.94
C ASN A 554 -44.89 -24.53 34.11
N ASP A 555 -44.94 -23.68 35.13
CA ASP A 555 -46.07 -22.75 35.34
C ASP A 555 -46.29 -21.82 34.14
N PHE A 556 -45.20 -21.38 33.50
CA PHE A 556 -45.26 -20.54 32.29
C PHE A 556 -45.74 -21.34 31.08
N LEU A 557 -45.19 -22.54 30.86
CA LEU A 557 -45.60 -23.43 29.77
C LEU A 557 -47.09 -23.83 29.89
N ASP A 558 -47.57 -24.10 31.09
CA ASP A 558 -48.99 -24.43 31.35
C ASP A 558 -49.94 -23.26 31.03
N LYS A 559 -49.52 -22.02 31.29
CA LYS A 559 -50.29 -20.82 30.93
C LYS A 559 -50.32 -20.59 29.42
N VAL A 560 -49.22 -20.88 28.72
CA VAL A 560 -49.12 -20.70 27.27
C VAL A 560 -49.83 -21.83 26.51
N ALA A 561 -49.76 -23.08 27.00
CA ALA A 561 -50.48 -24.22 26.42
C ALA A 561 -52.01 -24.02 26.39
N ARG A 562 -52.55 -23.17 27.28
CA ARG A 562 -53.97 -22.80 27.32
C ARG A 562 -54.36 -21.74 26.27
N ARG A 563 -53.41 -21.21 25.48
CA ARG A 563 -53.64 -20.23 24.40
C ARG A 563 -53.19 -20.83 23.05
N PRO A 564 -54.11 -21.31 22.21
CA PRO A 564 -53.76 -21.99 20.97
C PRO A 564 -53.51 -20.97 19.84
N ASN A 565 -52.33 -20.35 19.84
CA ASN A 565 -51.79 -19.70 18.65
C ASN A 565 -50.51 -20.47 18.24
N ASP A 566 -50.32 -20.66 16.93
CA ASP A 566 -49.34 -21.56 16.25
C ASP A 566 -47.83 -21.32 16.51
N VAL A 567 -47.41 -20.84 17.67
CA VAL A 567 -45.98 -20.56 17.96
C VAL A 567 -45.35 -21.74 18.72
N THR A 568 -44.38 -22.39 18.08
CA THR A 568 -43.56 -23.43 18.73
C THR A 568 -42.56 -22.76 19.69
N MET A 569 -42.84 -22.72 20.99
CA MET A 569 -41.91 -22.18 21.98
C MET A 569 -40.93 -23.23 22.50
N ARG A 570 -39.68 -22.83 22.71
CA ARG A 570 -38.65 -23.62 23.41
C ARG A 570 -38.30 -22.94 24.72
N ALA A 571 -38.21 -23.70 25.80
CA ALA A 571 -37.80 -23.22 27.11
C ALA A 571 -36.79 -24.20 27.74
N LEU A 572 -35.86 -23.66 28.52
CA LEU A 572 -34.86 -24.41 29.28
C LEU A 572 -34.67 -23.81 30.67
N CYS A 573 -34.17 -24.64 31.58
CA CYS A 573 -34.05 -24.33 33.00
C CYS A 573 -32.59 -24.51 33.45
N LEU A 574 -32.09 -23.57 34.27
CA LEU A 574 -30.73 -23.63 34.82
C LEU A 574 -30.60 -24.61 36.00
N GLU A 575 -31.70 -24.91 36.69
CA GLU A 575 -31.74 -25.84 37.83
C GLU A 575 -31.28 -27.25 37.42
N GLY A 576 -30.21 -27.74 38.07
CA GLY A 576 -29.60 -29.04 37.76
C GLY A 576 -28.51 -29.02 36.68
N LEU A 577 -28.13 -27.85 36.17
CA LEU A 577 -26.91 -27.70 35.36
C LEU A 577 -25.68 -27.63 36.27
N ASN A 578 -25.20 -28.79 36.75
CA ASN A 578 -23.98 -28.85 37.56
C ASN A 578 -22.75 -28.41 36.73
N GLU A 579 -21.81 -27.69 37.36
CA GLU A 579 -20.56 -27.21 36.75
C GLU A 579 -19.49 -28.30 36.59
N GLU A 580 -19.71 -29.48 37.17
CA GLU A 580 -18.70 -30.53 37.23
C GLU A 580 -18.44 -31.19 35.87
N GLY A 581 -17.18 -31.12 35.42
CA GLY A 581 -16.59 -32.10 34.50
C GLY A 581 -16.71 -31.84 32.99
N LEU A 582 -17.15 -30.66 32.54
CA LEU A 582 -17.13 -30.29 31.12
C LEU A 582 -15.90 -29.43 30.80
N GLU A 583 -14.71 -30.04 30.82
CA GLU A 583 -13.57 -29.47 30.09
C GLU A 583 -13.76 -29.82 28.61
N ALA A 584 -13.99 -28.79 27.80
CA ALA A 584 -14.04 -28.94 26.36
C ALA A 584 -12.67 -29.42 25.85
N GLN A 585 -12.64 -30.59 25.21
CA GLN A 585 -11.43 -31.08 24.55
C GLN A 585 -10.98 -30.06 23.49
N GLU A 586 -9.71 -29.62 23.57
CA GLU A 586 -9.11 -28.77 22.54
C GLU A 586 -9.06 -29.51 21.21
N VAL A 587 -9.53 -28.85 20.15
CA VAL A 587 -9.53 -29.39 18.79
C VAL A 587 -8.32 -28.83 18.04
N PRO A 588 -7.36 -29.68 17.62
CA PRO A 588 -6.18 -29.22 16.88
C PRO A 588 -6.56 -28.46 15.61
N GLY A 589 -5.94 -27.30 15.40
CA GLY A 589 -6.19 -26.45 14.23
C GLY A 589 -7.48 -25.63 14.28
N ALA A 590 -8.33 -25.83 15.29
CA ALA A 590 -9.48 -24.97 15.55
C ALA A 590 -9.07 -23.77 16.40
N LEU A 591 -9.80 -22.67 16.24
CA LEU A 591 -9.72 -21.49 17.12
C LEU A 591 -10.25 -21.78 18.52
N GLY A 592 -11.19 -22.72 18.59
CA GLY A 592 -11.86 -23.17 19.80
C GLY A 592 -13.31 -23.50 19.52
N ARG A 593 -14.02 -23.86 20.60
CA ARG A 593 -15.48 -24.02 20.58
C ARG A 593 -16.17 -22.69 20.80
N ALA A 594 -17.40 -22.53 20.30
CA ALA A 594 -18.08 -21.25 20.32
C ALA A 594 -18.38 -20.70 21.73
N SER A 595 -18.41 -21.57 22.75
CA SER A 595 -18.52 -21.16 24.16
C SER A 595 -17.35 -20.29 24.64
N LYS A 596 -16.15 -20.43 24.04
CA LYS A 596 -14.95 -19.65 24.36
C LYS A 596 -15.09 -18.17 23.95
N PHE A 597 -15.92 -17.89 22.96
CA PHE A 597 -16.08 -16.56 22.40
C PHE A 597 -17.29 -15.80 22.94
N VAL A 598 -18.02 -16.37 23.89
CA VAL A 598 -19.19 -15.75 24.50
C VAL A 598 -19.02 -15.59 26.01
N ARG A 599 -19.59 -14.51 26.53
CA ARG A 599 -19.70 -14.27 27.98
C ARG A 599 -21.15 -14.01 28.38
N PRO A 600 -21.58 -14.40 29.60
CA PRO A 600 -22.90 -14.06 30.13
C PRO A 600 -23.08 -12.54 30.26
N THR A 601 -24.30 -12.03 30.08
CA THR A 601 -24.65 -10.61 30.34
C THR A 601 -24.83 -10.31 31.83
N ALA A 602 -25.05 -11.34 32.65
CA ALA A 602 -25.23 -11.24 34.09
C ALA A 602 -24.58 -12.43 34.79
N GLU A 603 -24.11 -12.22 36.02
CA GLU A 603 -23.53 -13.27 36.87
C GLU A 603 -24.65 -14.08 37.55
N VAL A 604 -25.37 -14.89 36.77
CA VAL A 604 -26.36 -15.83 37.29
C VAL A 604 -25.77 -17.24 37.29
N ALA A 605 -25.84 -17.92 38.44
CA ALA A 605 -25.35 -19.29 38.60
C ALA A 605 -25.93 -20.22 37.52
N GLY A 606 -25.06 -21.00 36.88
CA GLY A 606 -25.43 -21.93 35.81
C GLY A 606 -25.46 -21.35 34.39
N LEU A 607 -25.36 -20.02 34.18
CA LEU A 607 -25.27 -19.45 32.83
C LEU A 607 -23.97 -19.83 32.11
N SER A 608 -22.83 -19.86 32.81
CA SER A 608 -21.56 -20.32 32.23
C SER A 608 -21.62 -21.79 31.82
N SER A 609 -22.26 -22.64 32.64
CA SER A 609 -22.51 -24.05 32.31
C SER A 609 -23.48 -24.23 31.14
N LEU A 610 -24.50 -23.36 31.04
CA LEU A 610 -25.38 -23.31 29.88
C LEU A 610 -24.60 -22.92 28.61
N ALA A 611 -23.71 -21.93 28.68
CA ALA A 611 -22.90 -21.49 27.54
C ALA A 611 -22.07 -22.64 26.98
N ARG A 612 -21.37 -23.40 27.85
CA ARG A 612 -20.61 -24.59 27.45
C ARG A 612 -21.53 -25.62 26.80
N ARG A 613 -22.58 -26.08 27.48
CA ARG A 613 -23.50 -27.12 26.95
C ARG A 613 -24.20 -26.74 25.66
N PHE A 614 -24.51 -25.46 25.47
CA PHE A 614 -25.23 -24.97 24.29
C PHE A 614 -24.26 -24.71 23.12
N PHE A 615 -23.21 -23.92 23.36
CA PHE A 615 -22.32 -23.43 22.31
C PHE A 615 -21.12 -24.35 22.01
N ASP A 616 -20.74 -25.28 22.90
CA ASP A 616 -19.61 -26.20 22.65
C ASP A 616 -19.82 -27.07 21.42
N ARG A 617 -21.08 -27.25 21.01
CA ARG A 617 -21.44 -28.00 19.82
C ARG A 617 -20.91 -27.38 18.53
N LEU A 618 -20.54 -26.10 18.52
CA LEU A 618 -19.96 -25.43 17.37
C LEU A 618 -18.44 -25.29 17.54
N VAL A 619 -17.69 -25.93 16.65
CA VAL A 619 -16.24 -25.80 16.54
C VAL A 619 -15.90 -24.78 15.46
N VAL A 620 -15.03 -23.83 15.79
CA VAL A 620 -14.73 -22.68 14.93
C VAL A 620 -13.30 -22.77 14.41
N PHE A 621 -13.13 -22.61 13.11
CA PHE A 621 -11.85 -22.58 12.39
C PHE A 621 -11.66 -21.21 11.72
N ASP A 622 -10.42 -20.84 11.39
CA ASP A 622 -10.20 -19.64 10.57
C ASP A 622 -10.70 -19.85 9.13
N GLU A 623 -10.49 -21.04 8.56
CA GLU A 623 -10.82 -21.39 7.17
C GLU A 623 -11.83 -22.54 7.06
N GLN A 624 -12.72 -22.45 6.08
CA GLN A 624 -13.79 -23.42 5.83
C GLN A 624 -13.25 -24.76 5.35
N GLU A 625 -12.11 -24.75 4.66
CA GLU A 625 -11.40 -25.97 4.25
C GLU A 625 -10.93 -26.78 5.46
N LYS A 626 -10.40 -26.11 6.49
CA LYS A 626 -10.03 -26.74 7.77
C LYS A 626 -11.24 -27.25 8.53
N ALA A 627 -12.35 -26.50 8.52
CA ALA A 627 -13.61 -26.98 9.08
C ALA A 627 -14.14 -28.23 8.36
N SER A 628 -13.96 -28.32 7.04
CA SER A 628 -14.42 -29.45 6.21
C SER A 628 -13.60 -30.73 6.42
N SER A 629 -12.32 -30.58 6.77
CA SER A 629 -11.44 -31.72 7.07
C SER A 629 -11.55 -32.22 8.52
N TYR A 630 -12.24 -31.48 9.39
CA TYR A 630 -12.48 -31.87 10.77
C TYR A 630 -13.49 -33.04 10.87
N ARG A 631 -13.06 -34.14 11.49
CA ARG A 631 -13.94 -35.28 11.81
C ARG A 631 -14.72 -35.00 13.09
N ALA A 632 -15.87 -34.37 12.93
CA ALA A 632 -16.73 -34.00 14.04
C ALA A 632 -17.40 -35.21 14.71
N ALA A 633 -17.71 -35.11 16.00
CA ALA A 633 -18.55 -36.08 16.69
C ALA A 633 -20.02 -35.93 16.29
N ARG A 634 -20.84 -36.97 16.53
CA ARG A 634 -22.28 -36.92 16.21
C ARG A 634 -22.96 -35.75 16.96
N GLY A 635 -23.62 -34.87 16.22
CA GLY A 635 -24.34 -33.70 16.77
C GLY A 635 -23.50 -32.44 16.95
N GLU A 636 -22.20 -32.49 16.58
CA GLU A 636 -21.33 -31.33 16.45
C GLU A 636 -21.53 -30.59 15.11
N LEU A 637 -21.17 -29.32 15.13
CA LEU A 637 -21.17 -28.36 14.03
C LEU A 637 -19.74 -27.84 13.85
N ALA A 638 -19.36 -27.55 12.61
CA ALA A 638 -18.06 -26.94 12.30
C ALA A 638 -18.24 -25.77 11.33
N VAL A 639 -17.42 -24.73 11.46
CA VAL A 639 -17.49 -23.55 10.58
C VAL A 639 -16.12 -22.88 10.46
N GLY A 640 -15.79 -22.43 9.26
CA GLY A 640 -14.71 -21.49 8.98
C GLY A 640 -15.22 -20.05 9.00
N LEU A 641 -14.46 -19.14 9.60
CA LEU A 641 -14.85 -17.72 9.70
C LEU A 641 -14.71 -16.95 8.39
N ASP A 642 -14.00 -17.50 7.40
CA ASP A 642 -13.98 -17.06 6.00
C ASP A 642 -15.31 -17.31 5.26
N ALA A 643 -16.08 -18.33 5.67
CA ALA A 643 -17.42 -18.65 5.16
C ALA A 643 -18.43 -18.85 6.31
N PRO A 644 -18.76 -17.80 7.09
CA PRO A 644 -19.52 -17.93 8.33
C PRO A 644 -20.99 -18.30 8.11
N ASN A 645 -21.48 -18.31 6.86
CA ASN A 645 -22.82 -18.78 6.52
C ASN A 645 -22.85 -20.28 6.15
N ASP A 646 -21.70 -20.95 6.03
CA ASP A 646 -21.58 -22.34 5.58
C ASP A 646 -21.25 -23.27 6.74
N VAL A 647 -22.14 -23.33 7.72
CA VAL A 647 -21.98 -24.25 8.86
C VAL A 647 -22.15 -25.70 8.41
N LEU A 648 -21.20 -26.56 8.76
CA LEU A 648 -21.23 -27.99 8.47
C LEU A 648 -21.93 -28.75 9.61
N THR A 649 -22.87 -29.62 9.26
CA THR A 649 -23.54 -30.55 10.19
C THR A 649 -23.09 -31.98 9.93
N TRP A 650 -22.64 -32.68 10.98
CA TRP A 650 -22.09 -34.03 10.80
C TRP A 650 -23.13 -35.15 10.81
N ASP A 651 -24.30 -34.94 11.44
CA ASP A 651 -25.35 -35.97 11.47
C ASP A 651 -26.42 -35.78 10.38
N GLY A 652 -26.42 -34.66 9.64
CA GLY A 652 -27.42 -34.31 8.63
C GLY A 652 -28.88 -34.29 9.12
N THR A 653 -29.14 -34.57 10.41
CA THR A 653 -30.48 -34.67 10.99
C THR A 653 -31.02 -33.31 11.41
N ARG A 654 -30.12 -32.33 11.55
CA ARG A 654 -30.47 -30.97 11.93
C ARG A 654 -30.69 -30.13 10.68
N ILE A 655 -31.90 -29.59 10.55
CA ILE A 655 -32.20 -28.52 9.60
C ILE A 655 -31.42 -27.29 10.07
N ILE A 656 -30.23 -27.07 9.51
CA ILE A 656 -29.58 -25.75 9.53
C ILE A 656 -30.59 -24.82 8.86
N GLY A 657 -30.92 -23.70 9.47
CA GLY A 657 -31.92 -22.79 8.92
C GLY A 657 -31.56 -22.47 7.46
N ARG A 658 -32.39 -22.91 6.50
CA ARG A 658 -32.34 -22.37 5.12
C ARG A 658 -32.27 -20.87 5.25
N ARG A 659 -31.36 -20.19 4.50
CA ARG A 659 -31.21 -18.73 4.40
C ARG A 659 -32.52 -18.04 4.78
N VAL A 660 -32.67 -17.74 6.07
CA VAL A 660 -33.82 -17.05 6.59
C VAL A 660 -33.56 -15.60 6.20
N ASP A 661 -34.52 -14.97 5.50
CA ASP A 661 -34.48 -13.56 5.11
C ASP A 661 -33.84 -12.72 6.23
N ASP A 662 -32.96 -11.76 5.89
CA ASP A 662 -32.20 -10.93 6.85
C ASP A 662 -33.07 -10.19 7.90
N THR A 663 -34.39 -10.20 7.71
CA THR A 663 -35.40 -9.65 8.62
C THR A 663 -35.71 -10.52 9.84
N THR A 664 -35.38 -11.82 9.85
CA THR A 664 -35.80 -12.78 10.92
C THR A 664 -34.63 -13.55 11.58
N ARG A 665 -33.37 -13.21 11.28
CA ARG A 665 -32.22 -13.86 11.91
C ARG A 665 -32.13 -13.51 13.40
N ASN A 666 -32.12 -14.54 14.26
CA ASN A 666 -31.79 -14.37 15.68
C ASN A 666 -30.27 -14.16 15.82
N VAL A 667 -29.87 -13.10 16.50
CA VAL A 667 -28.50 -12.60 16.51
C VAL A 667 -28.09 -12.30 17.96
N LEU A 668 -26.95 -12.84 18.40
CA LEU A 668 -26.36 -12.49 19.70
C LEU A 668 -25.83 -11.07 19.70
N GLY A 669 -25.83 -10.41 20.86
CA GLY A 669 -25.15 -9.11 21.00
C GLY A 669 -23.63 -9.23 21.02
N VAL A 670 -22.93 -8.11 20.81
CA VAL A 670 -21.48 -7.99 20.97
C VAL A 670 -21.18 -7.16 22.22
N ALA A 671 -20.15 -7.54 22.97
CA ALA A 671 -19.71 -6.83 24.16
C ALA A 671 -19.21 -5.41 23.83
N ASN A 672 -19.77 -4.36 24.45
CA ASN A 672 -19.40 -2.97 24.15
C ASN A 672 -17.95 -2.61 24.53
N ASP A 673 -17.42 -3.24 25.57
CA ASP A 673 -16.06 -3.11 26.09
C ASP A 673 -15.02 -3.93 25.29
N TRP A 674 -15.45 -4.92 24.50
CA TRP A 674 -14.55 -5.70 23.63
C TRP A 674 -13.79 -4.81 22.64
N ARG A 675 -14.48 -3.87 21.99
CA ARG A 675 -13.89 -2.96 20.99
C ARG A 675 -12.76 -2.15 21.62
N SER A 676 -13.00 -1.59 22.81
CA SER A 676 -12.01 -0.81 23.54
C SER A 676 -10.80 -1.66 23.95
N ARG A 677 -11.02 -2.87 24.47
CA ARG A 677 -9.93 -3.79 24.84
C ARG A 677 -9.10 -4.23 23.63
N THR A 678 -9.73 -4.53 22.50
CA THR A 678 -9.04 -4.96 21.28
C THR A 678 -8.25 -3.80 20.66
N GLN A 679 -8.81 -2.60 20.63
CA GLN A 679 -8.07 -1.39 20.20
C GLN A 679 -6.86 -1.13 21.11
N GLN A 680 -7.00 -1.34 22.42
CA GLN A 680 -5.89 -1.17 23.35
C GLN A 680 -4.79 -2.23 23.13
N ALA A 681 -5.16 -3.48 22.85
CA ALA A 681 -4.23 -4.54 22.50
C ALA A 681 -3.50 -4.23 21.18
N LEU A 682 -4.23 -3.90 20.11
CA LEU A 682 -3.63 -3.54 18.80
C LEU A 682 -2.72 -2.32 18.91
N LYS A 683 -3.07 -1.32 19.73
CA LYS A 683 -2.21 -0.15 19.98
C LYS A 683 -0.93 -0.52 20.71
N HIS A 684 -0.98 -1.46 21.66
CA HIS A 684 0.21 -1.97 22.34
C HIS A 684 1.10 -2.76 21.38
N GLU A 685 0.50 -3.57 20.50
CA GLU A 685 1.19 -4.35 19.47
C GLU A 685 1.85 -3.45 18.41
N TYR A 686 1.15 -2.42 17.95
CA TYR A 686 1.70 -1.40 17.06
C TYR A 686 2.94 -0.74 17.66
N LYS A 687 2.86 -0.29 18.92
CA LYS A 687 4.00 0.34 19.61
C LYS A 687 5.17 -0.62 19.80
N ALA A 688 4.91 -1.91 20.02
CA ALA A 688 5.96 -2.91 20.11
C ALA A 688 6.66 -3.11 18.75
N ALA A 689 5.90 -3.14 17.65
CA ALA A 689 6.45 -3.22 16.30
C ALA A 689 7.24 -1.96 15.91
N GLU A 690 6.72 -0.76 16.24
CA GLU A 690 7.40 0.52 16.05
C GLU A 690 8.70 0.61 16.85
N SER A 691 8.68 0.18 18.12
CA SER A 691 9.90 0.11 18.94
C SER A 691 10.93 -0.87 18.37
N MET A 692 10.47 -1.98 17.80
CA MET A 692 11.34 -2.96 17.16
C MET A 692 11.97 -2.39 15.89
N GLU A 693 11.20 -1.71 15.04
CA GLU A 693 11.71 -1.03 13.84
C GLU A 693 12.82 -0.02 14.20
N ASN A 694 12.56 0.86 15.17
CA ASN A 694 13.52 1.87 15.59
C ASN A 694 14.84 1.24 16.08
N LEU A 695 14.76 0.20 16.90
CA LEU A 695 15.95 -0.52 17.38
C LEU A 695 16.67 -1.26 16.24
N LEU A 696 15.95 -1.80 15.26
CA LEU A 696 16.56 -2.43 14.08
C LEU A 696 17.28 -1.42 13.19
N GLN A 697 16.73 -0.22 13.01
CA GLN A 697 17.39 0.87 12.30
C GLN A 697 18.67 1.32 13.02
N GLU A 698 18.65 1.40 14.36
CA GLU A 698 19.83 1.73 15.17
C GLU A 698 20.91 0.64 15.04
N ILE A 699 20.53 -0.64 15.13
CA ILE A 699 21.46 -1.77 14.91
C ILE A 699 22.02 -1.73 13.48
N LYS A 700 21.19 -1.49 12.46
CA LYS A 700 21.63 -1.36 11.07
C LYS A 700 22.66 -0.24 10.92
N GLY A 701 22.40 0.94 11.51
CA GLY A 701 23.33 2.07 11.50
C GLY A 701 24.69 1.73 12.12
N HIS A 702 24.69 1.02 13.26
CA HIS A 702 25.93 0.55 13.88
C HIS A 702 26.65 -0.52 13.05
N CYS A 703 25.93 -1.45 12.41
CA CYS A 703 26.54 -2.42 11.50
C CYS A 703 27.19 -1.72 10.29
N THR A 704 26.51 -0.76 9.66
CA THR A 704 27.08 0.01 8.54
C THR A 704 28.33 0.79 8.97
N LYS A 705 28.33 1.37 10.17
CA LYS A 705 29.51 2.06 10.70
C LYS A 705 30.68 1.10 10.91
N ILE A 706 30.44 -0.10 11.45
CA ILE A 706 31.48 -1.14 11.57
C ILE A 706 32.07 -1.48 10.19
N VAL A 707 31.25 -1.64 9.15
CA VAL A 707 31.73 -1.92 7.78
C VAL A 707 32.63 -0.79 7.26
N GLN A 708 32.27 0.47 7.52
CA GLN A 708 33.07 1.63 7.13
C GLN A 708 34.42 1.68 7.86
N GLU A 709 34.43 1.46 9.18
CA GLU A 709 35.66 1.44 9.98
C GLU A 709 36.55 0.25 9.62
N GLU A 710 35.99 -0.95 9.37
CA GLU A 710 36.75 -2.12 8.91
C GLU A 710 37.39 -1.88 7.53
N LYS A 711 36.69 -1.17 6.64
CA LYS A 711 37.25 -0.74 5.35
C LYS A 711 38.38 0.28 5.57
N LYS A 712 38.18 1.28 6.43
CA LYS A 712 39.20 2.29 6.76
C LYS A 712 40.48 1.64 7.31
N ILE A 713 40.34 0.69 8.24
CA ILE A 713 41.47 -0.08 8.78
C ILE A 713 42.18 -0.86 7.68
N ARG A 714 41.45 -1.49 6.76
CA ARG A 714 42.04 -2.25 5.65
C ARG A 714 42.81 -1.34 4.70
N ASP A 715 42.26 -0.20 4.34
CA ASP A 715 42.88 0.78 3.44
C ASP A 715 44.15 1.36 4.08
N LEU A 716 44.10 1.73 5.38
CA LEU A 716 45.27 2.20 6.13
C LEU A 716 46.38 1.13 6.27
N LYS A 717 46.02 -0.13 6.57
CA LYS A 717 46.99 -1.25 6.62
C LYS A 717 47.60 -1.56 5.26
N SER A 718 46.86 -1.36 4.16
CA SER A 718 47.38 -1.55 2.80
C SER A 718 48.47 -0.53 2.44
N LEU A 719 48.31 0.73 2.87
CA LEU A 719 49.29 1.81 2.69
C LEU A 719 50.56 1.57 3.53
N GLN A 720 50.43 0.98 4.71
CA GLN A 720 51.56 0.60 5.57
C GLN A 720 52.45 -0.48 4.94
N ASN A 721 51.85 -1.42 4.19
CA ASN A 721 52.59 -2.47 3.48
C ASN A 721 53.28 -1.98 2.20
N LEU A 722 52.83 -0.87 1.59
CA LEU A 722 53.45 -0.25 0.42
C LEU A 722 54.69 0.58 0.78
N SER A 723 54.67 1.26 1.92
CA SER A 723 55.80 2.07 2.43
C SER A 723 56.98 1.20 2.91
N THR A 724 56.74 0.01 3.45
CA THR A 724 57.81 -0.91 3.89
C THR A 724 58.52 -1.64 2.75
N SER A 725 57.95 -1.70 1.55
CA SER A 725 58.55 -2.35 0.38
C SER A 725 59.53 -1.50 -0.43
N ILE A 726 59.65 -0.19 -0.14
CA ILE A 726 60.57 0.74 -0.85
C ILE A 726 61.88 0.96 -0.05
N SER A 727 61.91 0.60 1.24
CA SER A 727 63.04 0.87 2.16
C SER A 727 64.01 -0.31 2.39
N VAL A 728 63.75 -1.50 1.84
CA VAL A 728 64.67 -2.65 1.96
C VAL A 728 65.30 -2.96 0.61
N GLY A 729 66.40 -2.30 0.29
CA GLY A 729 67.14 -2.58 -0.92
C GLY A 729 68.45 -1.83 -1.03
N ASP A 730 69.42 -2.11 -0.15
CA ASP A 730 70.81 -2.09 -0.61
C ASP A 730 71.74 -3.03 0.17
N GLU A 731 72.76 -3.47 -0.57
CA GLU A 731 73.96 -4.24 -0.17
C GLU A 731 73.90 -5.78 -0.22
N ASN A 732 74.05 -6.36 -1.42
CA ASN A 732 75.27 -7.09 -1.79
C ASN A 732 75.25 -7.69 -3.21
N GLY A 733 76.10 -7.12 -4.07
CA GLY A 733 76.96 -7.76 -5.10
C GLY A 733 76.41 -8.85 -6.04
N CYS A 734 76.39 -8.58 -7.35
CA CYS A 734 77.49 -8.95 -8.27
C CYS A 734 77.05 -8.89 -9.76
N LYS A 735 77.75 -8.06 -10.53
CA LYS A 735 78.07 -8.09 -11.98
C LYS A 735 77.22 -8.97 -12.92
N ASN A 736 76.65 -8.33 -13.95
CA ASN A 736 77.09 -8.46 -15.35
C ASN A 736 76.22 -7.59 -16.30
N THR A 737 76.83 -6.59 -16.91
CA THR A 737 76.48 -6.15 -18.27
C THR A 737 77.21 -7.09 -19.28
N PRO A 738 77.00 -7.05 -20.62
CA PRO A 738 76.13 -6.19 -21.45
C PRO A 738 75.35 -6.93 -22.59
N LYS A 739 74.40 -6.27 -23.27
CA LYS A 739 74.52 -5.85 -24.70
C LYS A 739 73.20 -5.44 -25.37
N ARG A 740 73.29 -4.25 -25.98
CA ARG A 740 72.58 -3.71 -27.15
C ARG A 740 72.35 -4.72 -28.29
N ASP A 741 71.12 -4.73 -28.84
CA ASP A 741 70.75 -4.33 -30.23
C ASP A 741 69.58 -5.15 -30.79
N ALA A 742 68.56 -4.44 -31.32
CA ALA A 742 67.65 -4.75 -32.45
C ALA A 742 66.24 -4.14 -32.17
N ARG A 743 65.94 -2.94 -32.67
CA ARG A 743 65.31 -2.60 -33.97
C ARG A 743 63.81 -2.96 -34.09
N HIS A 744 63.02 -1.88 -34.26
CA HIS A 744 61.77 -1.71 -35.02
C HIS A 744 61.04 -2.95 -35.57
N MET A 745 59.71 -2.99 -35.35
CA MET A 745 58.74 -2.71 -36.43
C MET A 745 57.32 -2.47 -35.91
N VAL A 746 56.67 -1.50 -36.56
CA VAL A 746 55.24 -1.18 -36.56
C VAL A 746 54.53 -2.14 -37.51
N GLU A 747 53.27 -2.52 -37.21
CA GLU A 747 52.26 -2.73 -38.25
C GLU A 747 50.85 -2.50 -37.68
N GLU A 748 50.18 -1.50 -38.25
CA GLU A 748 48.72 -1.35 -38.34
C GLU A 748 48.18 -2.47 -39.26
N ASP A 749 46.98 -3.01 -39.02
CA ASP A 749 45.79 -2.61 -39.79
C ASP A 749 44.55 -3.50 -39.55
N ALA A 750 43.41 -2.78 -39.57
CA ALA A 750 42.10 -3.09 -40.14
C ALA A 750 41.50 -4.52 -40.10
N GLU A 751 40.30 -4.65 -39.53
CA GLU A 751 39.02 -4.68 -40.27
C GLU A 751 37.85 -5.21 -39.41
N THR A 752 36.82 -4.39 -39.22
CA THR A 752 35.43 -4.82 -39.00
C THR A 752 34.82 -5.33 -40.31
N PRO A 753 33.78 -6.19 -40.25
CA PRO A 753 32.55 -5.82 -40.93
C PRO A 753 31.26 -6.02 -40.13
N GLN A 754 30.31 -5.17 -40.51
CA GLN A 754 28.97 -4.95 -39.97
C GLN A 754 27.91 -5.98 -40.40
N SER A 755 26.78 -5.93 -39.67
CA SER A 755 25.40 -5.91 -40.17
C SER A 755 24.80 -7.16 -40.83
N LYS A 756 23.72 -7.67 -40.20
CA LYS A 756 22.35 -7.67 -40.77
C LYS A 756 21.30 -8.17 -39.75
N ARG A 757 20.34 -7.31 -39.41
CA ARG A 757 18.91 -7.68 -39.20
C ARG A 757 18.25 -7.81 -40.61
N PRO A 758 17.03 -8.38 -40.85
CA PRO A 758 15.86 -8.44 -39.95
C PRO A 758 14.84 -9.63 -40.11
N LYS A 759 13.79 -9.59 -39.25
CA LYS A 759 12.34 -9.87 -39.49
C LYS A 759 11.74 -11.30 -39.46
N SER A 760 10.89 -11.50 -38.43
CA SER A 760 9.49 -11.99 -38.42
C SER A 760 9.07 -13.28 -39.16
N SER A 761 8.50 -14.23 -38.41
CA SER A 761 7.19 -14.85 -38.73
C SER A 761 6.60 -15.61 -37.54
N LEU A 762 5.26 -15.67 -37.53
CA LEU A 762 4.35 -16.26 -36.55
C LEU A 762 4.45 -17.80 -36.45
N SER A 763 4.09 -18.38 -35.30
CA SER A 763 2.99 -19.35 -35.19
C SER A 763 2.74 -19.83 -33.74
N PHE A 764 1.45 -19.92 -33.40
CA PHE A 764 0.89 -20.65 -32.25
C PHE A 764 1.13 -22.18 -32.39
N PRO A 765 0.97 -22.96 -31.30
CA PRO A 765 -0.31 -23.66 -31.19
C PRO A 765 -0.90 -23.69 -29.77
N SER A 766 -2.22 -23.58 -29.75
CA SER A 766 -3.13 -24.09 -28.71
C SER A 766 -3.03 -25.62 -28.61
N ALA A 767 -3.23 -26.19 -27.41
CA ALA A 767 -4.39 -27.03 -27.08
C ALA A 767 -4.17 -27.93 -25.84
N ASN A 768 -5.18 -27.87 -24.96
CA ASN A 768 -5.78 -28.94 -24.13
C ASN A 768 -5.00 -29.53 -22.94
N HIS A 769 -5.45 -29.21 -21.72
CA HIS A 769 -6.52 -29.99 -21.08
C HIS A 769 -7.30 -29.18 -20.04
#